data_AF-A0A3B5B6M1-F1
#
_entry.id   AF-A0A3B5B6M1-F1
#
_cell.length_a   1.000
_cell.length_b   1.000
_cell.length_c   1.000
_cell.angle_alpha   90.00
_cell.angle_beta   90.00
_cell.angle_gamma   90.00
#
_symmetry.space_group_name_H-M   'P 1'
#
loop_
_entity.id
_entity.type
_entity.pdbx_description
1 polymer ?
#
loop_
_entity_poly.entity_id
_entity_poly.type
_entity_poly.pdbx_seq_one_letter_code
_entity_poly.pdbx_strand_id
1 'polypeptide(L)'
;MAERVQQPPAKRLCCRPGYNPACRQGQRAGGVLCGGAGSAPGGSGNGKTHNPESLLDIAARRVAEKWPFQRVEERFERIPEPVQRRIVYWSFPRSEKEICMYSSFNAGGEESGTSGDNNDETQLPFLRGVTLLEGGWVDNVLQVGFHLSGTVTDPATPSSPELVCSVSVSFDRCKITAVTCTCGNKDIFYCAHVVALSLYRVRKPEQVKLHLPISETLFQMSRDQLQKFVQYLISVHHTEVLPTAQKLADEILSQNSEINQVHGAPDPTAGASVDDENCWHLDEEQVQEQVKLFLSQGGYHGSGKQLNLLFSKVREMLKMRDSNGARMLTLITEQFMADPRLALWRQQGTTMTDKYRQLWDELGALWMCIVLNPHCKPEQKSSWLRQLRRWNSVDVCPWEDGNHGNELPNLTHSLPQELLHKGHTSITNMEGWVGHPLDPIGTLFSTLTESGRVGEEGSNTYCSSVVSRADLQRMPVQRLLGDGESYVALAVETALIGLGQQRVMPDGLYAQEKVCRNEEQLLAKLQEVELDDSLVKIFRKQAVFLLEAGPYSGLGEIVHRESVPMHTFARYLFTSLLPHDAELAYKIALRAMRLPVLESTASSGDLSRPHHIVSVVPNRYPRWFTLSHIESQQCELASTMLTAAKGDSRRLETVLESIQKNIHSSSHIFKLAQDAFKIATLMDSLPDITLLKVSLELGLQVMRITLSTLNWRRREMVRWLVTCATEVGVYALDSIMQSWFTLFTPTEATSIVATTVMSNSTIVRLHLDCHQQENLASSARTLALQCAMKDPQNCALSALTLCEKDHIAFETAYQIVLDAAATGMSYTQLFTIARYMEHRGYPMRAYKLATLAMAHLNLSYNQDTHPAINDVLWACALSHSLGKNELAAVIPLVVKSVKCATVLSDILRRCTLTTPGMVSALHSRRNSGKLMSLDKAPLRQLLDATIGAYINTTHSRLTHISPRHYSEFIEFLGKARETFMMAHDGHIQFTQFIDNLKQIYKGKKKLMMLVRERFG
;
A
#
# COMPACT_ATOMS: atom_id res chain seq x y z
N MET A 1 -65.33 50.75 -3.51
CA MET A 1 -66.42 49.77 -3.29
C MET A 1 -66.28 48.72 -4.37
N ALA A 2 -65.63 47.61 -4.04
CA ALA A 2 -65.36 46.50 -4.95
C ALA A 2 -65.24 45.21 -4.11
N GLU A 3 -65.59 44.12 -4.77
CA GLU A 3 -65.87 42.77 -4.29
C GLU A 3 -64.80 42.13 -3.38
N ARG A 4 -65.25 41.29 -2.43
CA ARG A 4 -64.49 40.13 -1.98
C ARG A 4 -65.30 38.86 -2.17
N VAL A 5 -64.85 38.12 -3.17
CA VAL A 5 -65.02 36.72 -3.52
C VAL A 5 -65.41 35.80 -2.35
N GLN A 6 -66.47 35.02 -2.55
CA GLN A 6 -66.83 33.84 -1.77
C GLN A 6 -65.71 32.78 -1.84
N GLN A 7 -65.11 32.44 -0.70
CA GLN A 7 -64.41 31.17 -0.51
C GLN A 7 -65.37 30.15 0.15
N PRO A 8 -65.26 28.84 -0.17
CA PRO A 8 -66.09 27.81 0.43
C PRO A 8 -65.75 27.65 1.93
N PRO A 9 -66.67 27.15 2.77
CA PRO A 9 -66.42 27.00 4.20
C PRO A 9 -65.43 25.86 4.42
N ALA A 10 -64.24 26.18 4.92
CA ALA A 10 -63.35 25.19 5.53
C ALA A 10 -64.06 24.64 6.79
N LYS A 11 -64.22 23.32 6.84
CA LYS A 11 -64.81 22.60 7.97
C LYS A 11 -63.88 22.73 9.17
N ARG A 12 -64.32 23.50 10.17
CA ARG A 12 -63.66 23.85 11.43
C ARG A 12 -63.11 22.60 12.17
N LEU A 13 -61.89 22.61 12.72
CA LEU A 13 -61.60 23.17 14.06
C LEU A 13 -62.86 23.67 14.79
N CYS A 14 -63.58 22.69 15.35
CA CYS A 14 -64.62 22.81 16.36
C CYS A 14 -65.83 23.73 16.07
N CYS A 15 -66.98 23.05 15.92
CA CYS A 15 -68.35 23.43 16.33
C CYS A 15 -69.30 24.09 15.31
N ARG A 16 -70.58 23.65 15.31
CA ARG A 16 -71.81 24.49 15.38
C ARG A 16 -73.13 23.69 15.68
N PRO A 17 -74.32 24.30 15.96
CA PRO A 17 -75.07 24.11 17.22
C PRO A 17 -76.53 23.57 17.16
N GLY A 18 -76.93 22.91 18.27
CA GLY A 18 -78.25 22.69 18.93
C GLY A 18 -79.62 22.64 18.21
N TYR A 19 -80.43 21.59 18.45
CA TYR A 19 -81.76 21.62 19.15
C TYR A 19 -82.43 20.21 19.29
N ASN A 20 -82.73 19.82 20.55
CA ASN A 20 -83.79 18.97 21.17
C ASN A 20 -84.38 17.62 20.64
N PRO A 21 -84.94 16.78 21.55
CA PRO A 21 -84.99 15.30 21.46
C PRO A 21 -86.39 14.70 21.22
N ALA A 22 -86.45 13.46 20.72
CA ALA A 22 -87.68 12.65 20.75
C ALA A 22 -87.41 11.13 20.80
N CYS A 23 -88.14 10.47 21.72
CA CYS A 23 -88.45 9.04 21.87
C CYS A 23 -87.29 8.06 22.17
N ARG A 24 -87.17 7.54 23.41
CA ARG A 24 -87.98 6.53 24.14
C ARG A 24 -87.68 5.05 23.79
N GLN A 25 -87.21 4.38 24.83
CA GLN A 25 -87.57 3.04 25.35
C GLN A 25 -87.02 1.77 24.69
N GLY A 26 -86.62 0.84 25.58
CA GLY A 26 -86.49 -0.59 25.29
C GLY A 26 -85.27 -1.24 25.95
N GLN A 27 -85.11 -1.18 27.28
CA GLN A 27 -85.40 -2.32 28.18
C GLN A 27 -84.56 -3.61 27.97
N ARG A 28 -83.65 -3.80 28.94
CA ARG A 28 -83.56 -4.93 29.89
C ARG A 28 -82.98 -6.30 29.48
N ALA A 29 -82.32 -6.83 30.52
CA ALA A 29 -82.03 -8.22 30.88
C ALA A 29 -80.86 -8.83 30.10
N GLY A 30 -79.73 -9.13 30.73
CA GLY A 30 -79.56 -9.95 31.94
C GLY A 30 -78.98 -11.28 31.46
N GLY A 31 -77.93 -11.87 31.99
CA GLY A 31 -77.18 -11.77 33.23
C GLY A 31 -76.57 -13.16 33.45
N VAL A 32 -75.51 -13.25 34.28
CA VAL A 32 -75.06 -14.46 35.00
C VAL A 32 -74.29 -15.49 34.13
N LEU A 33 -73.22 -16.17 34.54
CA LEU A 33 -72.09 -16.04 35.49
C LEU A 33 -71.38 -17.42 35.47
N CYS A 34 -70.18 -17.47 36.05
CA CYS A 34 -69.41 -18.65 36.50
C CYS A 34 -68.65 -19.42 35.40
N GLY A 35 -67.40 -19.84 35.61
CA GLY A 35 -66.49 -19.82 36.75
C GLY A 35 -65.20 -20.54 36.33
N GLY A 36 -64.05 -20.14 36.88
CA GLY A 36 -62.74 -20.64 36.46
C GLY A 36 -62.30 -21.96 37.11
N ALA A 37 -61.26 -22.57 36.54
CA ALA A 37 -60.09 -23.15 37.22
C ALA A 37 -59.14 -23.72 36.15
N GLY A 38 -57.83 -23.58 36.37
CA GLY A 38 -56.81 -23.71 35.34
C GLY A 38 -56.27 -25.10 35.06
N SER A 39 -55.45 -25.15 34.01
CA SER A 39 -54.34 -26.11 33.82
C SER A 39 -53.66 -25.79 32.49
N ALA A 40 -52.40 -25.35 32.53
CA ALA A 40 -51.47 -25.57 31.40
C ALA A 40 -51.18 -27.09 31.32
N PRO A 41 -50.93 -27.67 30.13
CA PRO A 41 -49.61 -27.53 29.52
C PRO A 41 -49.57 -27.49 27.97
N GLY A 42 -48.47 -26.93 27.44
CA GLY A 42 -47.67 -27.54 26.37
C GLY A 42 -48.22 -27.67 24.94
N GLY A 43 -47.75 -26.77 24.07
CA GLY A 43 -47.32 -26.98 22.68
C GLY A 43 -47.97 -28.05 21.77
N SER A 44 -48.64 -27.60 20.71
CA SER A 44 -48.39 -28.00 19.31
C SER A 44 -49.36 -27.29 18.37
N GLY A 45 -48.85 -26.86 17.22
CA GLY A 45 -49.61 -26.11 16.22
C GLY A 45 -50.71 -26.91 15.53
N ASN A 46 -51.76 -26.21 15.10
CA ASN A 46 -52.33 -26.37 13.76
C ASN A 46 -53.37 -25.29 13.45
N GLY A 47 -53.25 -24.72 12.25
CA GLY A 47 -54.34 -24.15 11.45
C GLY A 47 -55.32 -23.20 12.12
N LYS A 48 -54.99 -21.91 12.24
CA LYS A 48 -56.03 -20.88 12.20
C LYS A 48 -56.62 -20.89 10.80
N THR A 49 -57.82 -21.45 10.67
CA THR A 49 -58.72 -21.21 9.55
C THR A 49 -58.81 -19.70 9.34
N HIS A 50 -58.20 -19.18 8.27
CA HIS A 50 -58.27 -17.76 7.92
C HIS A 50 -59.71 -17.44 7.52
N ASN A 51 -60.52 -17.06 8.51
CA ASN A 51 -61.68 -16.23 8.22
C ASN A 51 -61.15 -14.93 7.60
N PRO A 52 -61.66 -14.51 6.44
CA PRO A 52 -61.26 -13.24 5.85
C PRO A 52 -61.56 -12.12 6.86
N GLU A 53 -60.63 -11.18 6.98
CA GLU A 53 -60.80 -10.02 7.85
C GLU A 53 -62.00 -9.19 7.39
N SER A 54 -62.59 -8.44 8.33
CA SER A 54 -63.75 -7.61 8.00
C SER A 54 -63.39 -6.55 6.96
N LEU A 55 -64.34 -6.15 6.11
CA LEU A 55 -64.14 -5.05 5.17
C LEU A 55 -63.70 -3.76 5.90
N LEU A 56 -64.21 -3.55 7.12
CA LEU A 56 -63.80 -2.46 7.99
C LEU A 56 -62.29 -2.52 8.30
N ASP A 57 -61.77 -3.70 8.65
CA ASP A 57 -60.35 -3.89 8.93
C ASP A 57 -59.46 -3.70 7.72
N ILE A 58 -59.86 -4.27 6.59
CA ILE A 58 -59.13 -4.13 5.33
C ILE A 58 -59.08 -2.65 4.93
N ALA A 59 -60.21 -1.94 5.00
CA ALA A 59 -60.28 -0.52 4.65
C ALA A 59 -59.49 0.34 5.64
N ALA A 60 -59.68 0.14 6.95
CA ALA A 60 -58.98 0.89 8.00
C ALA A 60 -57.47 0.69 7.91
N ARG A 61 -57.00 -0.52 7.61
CA ARG A 61 -55.57 -0.79 7.39
C ARG A 61 -55.01 -0.02 6.19
N ARG A 62 -55.72 -0.02 5.07
CA ARG A 62 -55.28 0.71 3.86
C ARG A 62 -55.27 2.22 4.06
N VAL A 63 -56.20 2.75 4.85
CA VAL A 63 -56.24 4.17 5.23
C VAL A 63 -55.05 4.47 6.13
N ALA A 64 -54.89 3.69 7.21
CA ALA A 64 -53.81 3.83 8.18
C ALA A 64 -52.44 3.84 7.49
N GLU A 65 -52.17 2.94 6.54
CA GLU A 65 -50.86 2.88 5.85
C GLU A 65 -50.54 4.08 4.96
N LYS A 66 -51.54 4.80 4.45
CA LYS A 66 -51.35 5.74 3.32
C LYS A 66 -51.72 7.19 3.65
N TRP A 67 -52.63 7.42 4.59
CA TRP A 67 -53.25 8.73 4.79
C TRP A 67 -52.97 9.21 6.22
N PRO A 68 -52.47 10.45 6.39
CA PRO A 68 -52.42 11.05 7.72
C PRO A 68 -53.85 11.21 8.22
N PHE A 69 -54.05 11.04 9.53
CA PHE A 69 -55.39 11.00 10.11
C PHE A 69 -56.15 12.31 9.94
N GLN A 70 -55.45 13.45 10.01
CA GLN A 70 -56.03 14.78 9.76
C GLN A 70 -56.78 14.84 8.41
N ARG A 71 -56.25 14.21 7.36
CA ARG A 71 -56.91 14.20 6.03
C ARG A 71 -58.22 13.41 6.04
N VAL A 72 -58.35 12.42 6.92
CA VAL A 72 -59.59 11.67 7.10
C VAL A 72 -60.62 12.53 7.83
N GLU A 73 -60.19 13.24 8.87
CA GLU A 73 -61.03 14.16 9.65
C GLU A 73 -61.54 15.33 8.81
N GLU A 74 -60.68 15.96 8.01
CA GLU A 74 -61.06 17.09 7.14
C GLU A 74 -62.08 16.70 6.07
N ARG A 75 -62.08 15.43 5.64
CA ARG A 75 -62.95 14.94 4.57
C ARG A 75 -64.36 14.65 5.04
N PHE A 76 -64.54 14.23 6.30
CA PHE A 76 -65.83 13.74 6.81
C PHE A 76 -66.27 14.52 8.05
N GLU A 77 -67.54 14.94 8.09
CA GLU A 77 -68.08 15.73 9.22
C GLU A 77 -68.21 14.92 10.52
N ARG A 78 -68.39 13.59 10.42
CA ARG A 78 -68.44 12.70 11.58
C ARG A 78 -67.96 11.31 11.18
N ILE A 79 -66.85 10.89 11.78
CA ILE A 79 -66.31 9.54 11.61
C ILE A 79 -66.92 8.66 12.71
N PRO A 80 -67.55 7.52 12.38
CA PRO A 80 -68.06 6.61 13.41
C PRO A 80 -66.92 6.08 14.29
N GLU A 81 -67.15 6.06 15.61
CA GLU A 81 -66.17 5.60 16.61
C GLU A 81 -65.53 4.24 16.28
N PRO A 82 -66.28 3.21 15.80
CA PRO A 82 -65.68 1.93 15.44
C PRO A 82 -64.69 2.04 14.27
N VAL A 83 -64.92 2.96 13.33
CA VAL A 83 -64.03 3.19 12.18
C VAL A 83 -62.76 3.89 12.64
N GLN A 84 -62.90 4.96 13.42
CA GLN A 84 -61.77 5.70 13.98
C GLN A 84 -60.88 4.79 14.84
N ARG A 85 -61.49 3.99 15.71
CA ARG A 85 -60.78 3.03 16.58
C ARG A 85 -59.98 2.01 15.77
N ARG A 86 -60.51 1.51 14.65
CA ARG A 86 -59.78 0.59 13.78
C ARG A 86 -58.69 1.27 12.97
N ILE A 87 -58.89 2.49 12.48
CA ILE A 87 -57.82 3.26 11.81
C ILE A 87 -56.65 3.44 12.78
N VAL A 88 -56.92 3.96 13.99
CA VAL A 88 -55.92 4.16 15.05
C VAL A 88 -55.21 2.84 15.42
N TYR A 89 -55.95 1.73 15.52
CA TYR A 89 -55.38 0.42 15.79
C TYR A 89 -54.38 -0.03 14.71
N TRP A 90 -54.74 0.17 13.43
CA TRP A 90 -53.93 -0.26 12.29
C TRP A 90 -52.77 0.70 11.97
N SER A 91 -52.74 1.90 12.55
CA SER A 91 -51.68 2.90 12.36
C SER A 91 -50.37 2.56 13.06
N PHE A 92 -50.34 1.62 14.00
CA PHE A 92 -49.10 1.17 14.65
C PHE A 92 -48.32 0.20 13.73
N PRO A 93 -46.97 0.26 13.68
CA PRO A 93 -46.15 -0.68 12.93
C PRO A 93 -46.37 -2.14 13.36
N ARG A 94 -46.20 -3.08 12.43
CA ARG A 94 -46.48 -4.52 12.67
C ARG A 94 -45.26 -5.41 12.47
N SER A 95 -44.18 -4.89 11.90
CA SER A 95 -42.98 -5.65 11.58
C SER A 95 -41.96 -5.51 12.71
N GLU A 96 -41.64 -6.61 13.38
CA GLU A 96 -40.54 -6.65 14.35
C GLU A 96 -39.19 -6.35 13.68
N LYS A 97 -39.04 -6.68 12.38
CA LYS A 97 -37.82 -6.42 11.61
C LYS A 97 -37.54 -4.92 11.46
N GLU A 98 -38.59 -4.12 11.30
CA GLU A 98 -38.44 -2.66 11.20
C GLU A 98 -38.02 -2.07 12.56
N ILE A 99 -38.56 -2.59 13.67
CA ILE A 99 -38.12 -2.22 15.02
C ILE A 99 -36.67 -2.63 15.27
N CYS A 100 -36.28 -3.84 14.84
CA CYS A 100 -34.90 -4.32 14.91
C CYS A 100 -33.93 -3.40 14.15
N MET A 101 -34.30 -3.01 12.93
CA MET A 101 -33.51 -2.06 12.13
C MET A 101 -33.25 -0.74 12.88
N TYR A 102 -34.18 -0.23 13.66
CA TYR A 102 -33.98 1.02 14.40
C TYR A 102 -33.38 0.85 15.81
N SER A 103 -33.01 -0.37 16.20
CA SER A 103 -32.49 -0.68 17.53
C SER A 103 -31.12 -1.37 17.54
N SER A 104 -30.65 -1.88 16.40
CA SER A 104 -29.39 -2.64 16.34
C SER A 104 -28.71 -2.52 14.97
N PHE A 105 -27.39 -2.72 14.92
CA PHE A 105 -26.65 -2.91 13.67
C PHE A 105 -26.86 -4.33 13.14
N ASN A 106 -26.93 -4.49 11.82
CA ASN A 106 -26.99 -5.82 11.22
C ASN A 106 -25.62 -6.50 11.32
N ALA A 107 -25.55 -7.67 11.95
CA ALA A 107 -24.35 -8.53 11.96
C ALA A 107 -24.17 -9.18 10.58
N GLY A 108 -23.73 -8.39 9.61
CA GLY A 108 -23.31 -8.89 8.29
C GLY A 108 -21.86 -9.38 8.38
N GLY A 109 -21.65 -10.65 8.05
CA GLY A 109 -20.37 -11.33 8.21
C GLY A 109 -19.22 -10.69 7.44
N GLU A 110 -18.19 -10.30 8.18
CA GLU A 110 -16.80 -10.38 7.76
C GLU A 110 -16.02 -11.00 8.93
N GLU A 111 -15.44 -12.15 8.68
CA GLU A 111 -14.51 -12.81 9.58
C GLU A 111 -13.34 -11.88 9.88
N SER A 112 -13.19 -11.46 11.13
CA SER A 112 -11.92 -10.95 11.64
C SER A 112 -11.60 -11.74 12.89
N GLY A 113 -10.72 -12.71 12.70
CA GLY A 113 -10.23 -13.58 13.75
C GLY A 113 -9.55 -12.82 14.89
N THR A 114 -9.59 -13.48 16.05
CA THR A 114 -8.76 -13.27 17.24
C THR A 114 -9.03 -12.01 18.08
N SER A 115 -10.05 -12.10 18.93
CA SER A 115 -9.91 -11.87 20.38
C SER A 115 -11.13 -12.45 21.09
N GLY A 116 -10.92 -13.48 21.91
CA GLY A 116 -11.99 -14.11 22.68
C GLY A 116 -12.51 -13.17 23.75
N ASP A 117 -13.79 -12.81 23.64
CA ASP A 117 -14.69 -12.54 24.76
C ASP A 117 -16.14 -12.77 24.26
N ASN A 118 -16.68 -13.96 24.53
CA ASN A 118 -18.02 -14.41 24.11
C ASN A 118 -19.16 -13.76 24.93
N ASN A 119 -19.16 -12.43 25.13
CA ASN A 119 -20.14 -11.74 25.97
C ASN A 119 -20.99 -10.66 25.24
N ASP A 120 -20.84 -10.51 23.92
CA ASP A 120 -21.46 -9.38 23.19
C ASP A 120 -22.80 -9.70 22.48
N GLU A 121 -23.12 -10.98 22.22
CA GLU A 121 -24.40 -11.34 21.58
C GLU A 121 -25.62 -11.06 22.47
N THR A 122 -25.47 -11.08 23.80
CA THR A 122 -26.55 -10.75 24.76
C THR A 122 -26.72 -9.25 25.01
N GLN A 123 -25.89 -8.38 24.39
CA GLN A 123 -25.89 -6.93 24.64
C GLN A 123 -26.62 -6.09 23.58
N LEU A 124 -27.09 -6.69 22.49
CA LEU A 124 -27.81 -5.93 21.46
C LEU A 124 -29.16 -5.39 22.01
N PRO A 125 -29.46 -4.08 21.85
CA PRO A 125 -30.68 -3.48 22.42
C PRO A 125 -31.97 -4.19 22.00
N PHE A 126 -32.02 -4.74 20.78
CA PHE A 126 -33.17 -5.51 20.31
C PHE A 126 -33.38 -6.79 21.12
N LEU A 127 -32.34 -7.62 21.25
CA LEU A 127 -32.39 -8.89 22.00
C LEU A 127 -32.69 -8.63 23.47
N ARG A 128 -32.06 -7.62 24.07
CA ARG A 128 -32.36 -7.20 25.44
C ARG A 128 -33.82 -6.77 25.59
N GLY A 129 -34.38 -6.03 24.63
CA GLY A 129 -35.79 -5.64 24.62
C GLY A 129 -36.73 -6.85 24.52
N VAL A 130 -36.37 -7.87 23.74
CA VAL A 130 -37.10 -9.15 23.69
C VAL A 130 -37.08 -9.84 25.05
N THR A 131 -35.93 -9.92 25.71
CA THR A 131 -35.78 -10.52 27.06
C THR A 131 -36.63 -9.80 28.10
N LEU A 132 -36.66 -8.45 28.10
CA LEU A 132 -37.51 -7.67 29.01
C LEU A 132 -39.00 -7.95 28.79
N LEU A 133 -39.43 -8.06 27.53
CA LEU A 133 -40.82 -8.40 27.18
C LEU A 133 -41.20 -9.83 27.62
N GLU A 134 -40.34 -10.80 27.34
CA GLU A 134 -40.57 -12.22 27.65
C GLU A 134 -40.49 -12.48 29.16
N GLY A 135 -39.65 -11.74 29.87
CA GLY A 135 -39.57 -11.73 31.33
C GLY A 135 -40.77 -11.08 32.02
N GLY A 136 -41.69 -10.45 31.27
CA GLY A 136 -42.91 -9.85 31.82
C GLY A 136 -42.69 -8.49 32.48
N TRP A 137 -41.61 -7.78 32.15
CA TRP A 137 -41.23 -6.51 32.78
C TRP A 137 -41.81 -5.26 32.09
N VAL A 138 -42.94 -5.40 31.39
CA VAL A 138 -43.61 -4.31 30.67
C VAL A 138 -45.02 -4.16 31.22
N ASP A 139 -45.25 -3.03 31.87
CA ASP A 139 -46.47 -2.73 32.62
C ASP A 139 -47.11 -1.39 32.21
N ASN A 140 -48.33 -1.16 32.68
CA ASN A 140 -49.07 0.10 32.49
C ASN A 140 -49.22 0.54 31.02
N VAL A 141 -49.33 -0.42 30.10
CA VAL A 141 -49.38 -0.15 28.66
C VAL A 141 -50.74 0.44 28.26
N LEU A 142 -50.70 1.67 27.74
CA LEU A 142 -51.88 2.43 27.33
C LEU A 142 -51.65 3.02 25.94
N GLN A 143 -52.63 2.85 25.04
CA GLN A 143 -52.65 3.55 23.77
C GLN A 143 -53.79 4.57 23.76
N VAL A 144 -53.48 5.86 23.62
CA VAL A 144 -54.44 6.94 23.44
C VAL A 144 -54.21 7.54 22.07
N GLY A 145 -55.16 7.36 21.15
CA GLY A 145 -55.00 7.77 19.77
C GLY A 145 -53.73 7.20 19.16
N PHE A 146 -52.89 8.09 18.64
CA PHE A 146 -51.62 7.81 17.95
C PHE A 146 -50.40 7.79 18.90
N HIS A 147 -50.66 7.63 20.20
CA HIS A 147 -49.66 7.66 21.25
C HIS A 147 -49.73 6.40 22.11
N LEU A 148 -48.59 5.72 22.29
CA LEU A 148 -48.43 4.53 23.12
C LEU A 148 -47.51 4.88 24.29
N SER A 149 -47.95 4.61 25.51
CA SER A 149 -47.14 4.78 26.72
C SER A 149 -47.12 3.51 27.57
N GLY A 150 -46.07 3.35 28.37
CA GLY A 150 -45.93 2.25 29.31
C GLY A 150 -44.69 2.40 30.19
N THR A 151 -44.59 1.54 31.19
CA THR A 151 -43.43 1.46 32.10
C THR A 151 -42.68 0.15 31.86
N VAL A 152 -41.37 0.22 31.69
CA VAL A 152 -40.51 -0.95 31.54
C VAL A 152 -39.52 -0.99 32.69
N THR A 153 -39.48 -2.12 33.40
CA THR A 153 -38.63 -2.30 34.58
C THR A 153 -37.41 -3.13 34.23
N ASP A 154 -36.23 -2.60 34.52
CA ASP A 154 -34.97 -3.33 34.39
C ASP A 154 -34.69 -4.07 35.71
N PRO A 155 -34.64 -5.41 35.72
CA PRO A 155 -34.47 -6.17 36.94
C PRO A 155 -33.10 -5.89 37.59
N ALA A 156 -33.06 -5.84 38.92
CA ALA A 156 -31.83 -5.62 39.65
C ALA A 156 -30.78 -6.69 39.32
N THR A 157 -29.58 -6.25 38.95
CA THR A 157 -28.42 -7.12 38.75
C THR A 157 -27.43 -6.91 39.91
N PRO A 158 -26.44 -7.80 40.11
CA PRO A 158 -25.41 -7.58 41.14
C PRO A 158 -24.65 -6.25 40.97
N SER A 159 -24.68 -5.68 39.76
CA SER A 159 -24.01 -4.46 39.34
C SER A 159 -24.89 -3.20 39.30
N SER A 160 -26.22 -3.31 39.31
CA SER A 160 -27.12 -2.15 39.13
C SER A 160 -28.45 -2.30 39.86
N PRO A 161 -28.98 -1.20 40.47
CA PRO A 161 -30.31 -1.22 41.09
C PRO A 161 -31.42 -1.43 40.05
N GLU A 162 -32.60 -1.82 40.54
CA GLU A 162 -33.83 -1.86 39.74
C GLU A 162 -34.14 -0.46 39.19
N LEU A 163 -34.37 -0.38 37.88
CA LEU A 163 -34.62 0.89 37.18
C LEU A 163 -35.97 0.82 36.47
N VAL A 164 -36.91 1.68 36.85
CA VAL A 164 -38.20 1.81 36.17
C VAL A 164 -38.12 2.94 35.15
N CYS A 165 -38.29 2.60 33.88
CA CYS A 165 -38.26 3.54 32.78
C CYS A 165 -39.67 3.84 32.28
N SER A 166 -40.06 5.11 32.26
CA SER A 166 -41.26 5.56 31.54
C SER A 166 -40.92 5.70 30.06
N VAL A 167 -41.71 5.05 29.21
CA VAL A 167 -41.50 4.99 27.77
C VAL A 167 -42.76 5.48 27.07
N SER A 168 -42.57 6.33 26.07
CA SER A 168 -43.63 6.86 25.23
C SER A 168 -43.21 6.84 23.75
N VAL A 169 -44.15 6.43 22.89
CA VAL A 169 -43.96 6.19 21.47
C VAL A 169 -45.13 6.82 20.71
N SER A 170 -44.83 7.79 19.86
CA SER A 170 -45.79 8.33 18.90
C SER A 170 -45.62 7.64 17.56
N PHE A 171 -46.71 7.41 16.85
CA PHE A 171 -46.67 6.69 15.58
C PHE A 171 -47.71 7.22 14.59
N ASP A 172 -47.41 7.10 13.32
CA ASP A 172 -48.28 7.48 12.22
C ASP A 172 -47.96 6.63 10.99
N ARG A 173 -48.96 6.36 10.15
CA ARG A 173 -48.81 5.61 8.89
C ARG A 173 -47.96 4.34 8.98
N CYS A 174 -48.16 3.57 10.06
CA CYS A 174 -47.42 2.34 10.38
C CYS A 174 -45.93 2.54 10.69
N LYS A 175 -45.51 3.74 11.10
CA LYS A 175 -44.14 4.08 11.50
C LYS A 175 -44.12 4.73 12.86
N ILE A 176 -43.07 4.45 13.64
CA ILE A 176 -42.80 5.20 14.87
C ILE A 176 -42.20 6.54 14.47
N THR A 177 -42.83 7.65 14.86
CA THR A 177 -42.43 9.02 14.48
C THR A 177 -41.66 9.74 15.58
N ALA A 178 -41.90 9.38 16.85
CA ALA A 178 -41.14 9.87 17.98
C ALA A 178 -41.07 8.84 19.11
N VAL A 179 -39.96 8.83 19.84
CA VAL A 179 -39.76 8.00 21.03
C VAL A 179 -39.20 8.84 22.17
N THR A 180 -39.64 8.56 23.39
CA THR A 180 -39.07 9.15 24.60
C THR A 180 -38.92 8.08 25.66
N CYS A 181 -37.79 8.10 26.39
CA CYS A 181 -37.52 7.14 27.45
C CYS A 181 -36.69 7.80 28.55
N THR A 182 -37.03 7.52 29.81
CA THR A 182 -36.33 8.08 30.98
C THR A 182 -35.03 7.36 31.34
N CYS A 183 -34.58 6.39 30.53
CA CYS A 183 -33.34 5.64 30.78
C CYS A 183 -32.04 6.44 30.55
N GLY A 184 -32.13 7.65 29.99
CA GLY A 184 -30.97 8.50 29.72
C GLY A 184 -30.10 8.02 28.55
N ASN A 185 -30.59 7.12 27.69
CA ASN A 185 -29.86 6.66 26.51
C ASN A 185 -29.61 7.83 25.54
N LYS A 186 -28.36 8.00 25.10
CA LYS A 186 -27.92 9.03 24.13
C LYS A 186 -27.38 8.40 22.84
N ASP A 187 -27.88 7.22 22.50
CA ASP A 187 -27.54 6.53 21.26
C ASP A 187 -28.51 6.95 20.14
N ILE A 188 -28.06 6.79 18.89
CA ILE A 188 -28.86 7.02 17.67
C ILE A 188 -30.02 6.01 17.61
N PHE A 189 -29.82 4.81 18.15
CA PHE A 189 -30.77 3.70 18.08
C PHE A 189 -31.71 3.63 19.29
N TYR A 190 -32.86 3.00 19.09
CA TYR A 190 -33.83 2.75 20.14
C TYR A 190 -33.24 1.90 21.26
N CYS A 191 -33.41 2.35 22.50
CA CYS A 191 -33.01 1.56 23.66
C CYS A 191 -33.89 0.31 23.83
N ALA A 192 -33.41 -0.65 24.61
CA ALA A 192 -34.13 -1.89 24.91
C ALA A 192 -35.55 -1.66 25.48
N HIS A 193 -35.77 -0.58 26.23
CA HIS A 193 -37.09 -0.25 26.78
C HIS A 193 -38.10 0.18 25.70
N VAL A 194 -37.66 0.99 24.73
CA VAL A 194 -38.48 1.38 23.57
C VAL A 194 -38.81 0.15 22.72
N VAL A 195 -37.82 -0.74 22.51
CA VAL A 195 -38.03 -2.01 21.83
C VAL A 195 -39.06 -2.86 22.57
N ALA A 196 -38.90 -3.06 23.89
CA ALA A 196 -39.78 -3.89 24.70
C ALA A 196 -41.24 -3.40 24.65
N LEU A 197 -41.49 -2.09 24.81
CA LEU A 197 -42.83 -1.52 24.72
C LEU A 197 -43.42 -1.67 23.29
N SER A 198 -42.60 -1.42 22.27
CA SER A 198 -43.05 -1.55 20.87
C SER A 198 -43.40 -3.00 20.52
N LEU A 199 -42.56 -3.96 20.92
CA LEU A 199 -42.80 -5.39 20.74
C LEU A 199 -43.99 -5.88 21.57
N TYR A 200 -44.24 -5.33 22.77
CA TYR A 200 -45.44 -5.62 23.54
C TYR A 200 -46.69 -5.30 22.72
N ARG A 201 -46.73 -4.12 22.08
CA ARG A 201 -47.85 -3.69 21.24
C ARG A 201 -48.01 -4.53 19.97
N VAL A 202 -46.92 -5.07 19.41
CA VAL A 202 -46.95 -5.97 18.23
C VAL A 202 -47.40 -7.39 18.60
N ARG A 203 -46.83 -7.98 19.66
CA ARG A 203 -47.07 -9.39 20.04
C ARG A 203 -48.36 -9.57 20.85
N LYS A 204 -48.75 -8.58 21.65
CA LYS A 204 -49.92 -8.62 22.56
C LYS A 204 -50.92 -7.47 22.29
N PRO A 205 -51.41 -7.28 21.04
CA PRO A 205 -52.20 -6.11 20.67
C PRO A 205 -53.54 -6.02 21.40
N GLU A 206 -54.17 -7.16 21.71
CA GLU A 206 -55.47 -7.21 22.41
C GLU A 206 -55.37 -6.93 23.92
N GLN A 207 -54.17 -6.99 24.50
CA GLN A 207 -53.94 -6.67 25.92
C GLN A 207 -53.73 -5.16 26.13
N VAL A 208 -53.44 -4.41 25.06
CA VAL A 208 -53.24 -2.97 25.13
C VAL A 208 -54.58 -2.25 25.17
N LYS A 209 -54.78 -1.45 26.22
CA LYS A 209 -55.99 -0.64 26.35
C LYS A 209 -55.96 0.51 25.34
N LEU A 210 -56.81 0.43 24.32
CA LEU A 210 -56.94 1.43 23.26
C LEU A 210 -58.06 2.43 23.55
N HIS A 211 -57.71 3.71 23.60
CA HIS A 211 -58.61 4.86 23.60
C HIS A 211 -58.44 5.67 22.31
N LEU A 212 -59.51 6.38 21.90
CA LEU A 212 -59.42 7.39 20.85
C LEU A 212 -58.56 8.59 21.31
N PRO A 213 -58.16 9.49 20.39
CA PRO A 213 -57.49 10.73 20.77
C PRO A 213 -58.22 11.44 21.91
N ILE A 214 -57.49 12.07 22.82
CA ILE A 214 -58.03 12.64 24.05
C ILE A 214 -59.06 13.74 23.74
N SER A 215 -58.91 14.45 22.62
CA SER A 215 -59.89 15.40 22.09
C SER A 215 -61.29 14.80 21.95
N GLU A 216 -61.43 13.55 21.50
CA GLU A 216 -62.72 12.85 21.42
C GLU A 216 -63.34 12.62 22.80
N THR A 217 -62.50 12.26 23.78
CA THR A 217 -62.96 12.05 25.16
C THR A 217 -63.41 13.37 25.76
N LEU A 218 -62.65 14.46 25.56
CA LEU A 218 -62.99 15.80 26.04
C LEU A 218 -64.26 16.34 25.37
N PHE A 219 -64.47 16.06 24.07
CA PHE A 219 -65.66 16.48 23.34
C PHE A 219 -66.95 15.81 23.83
N GLN A 220 -66.85 14.57 24.35
CA GLN A 220 -67.99 13.85 24.94
C GLN A 220 -68.34 14.31 26.36
N MET A 221 -67.45 15.02 27.06
CA MET A 221 -67.69 15.48 28.43
C MET A 221 -68.65 16.69 28.47
N SER A 222 -69.55 16.70 29.44
CA SER A 222 -70.31 17.91 29.76
C SER A 222 -69.40 18.97 30.39
N ARG A 223 -69.86 20.24 30.40
CA ARG A 223 -69.13 21.34 31.05
C ARG A 223 -68.74 21.01 32.50
N ASP A 224 -69.64 20.42 33.28
CA ASP A 224 -69.38 20.10 34.69
C ASP A 224 -68.36 18.95 34.84
N GLN A 225 -68.39 17.98 33.93
CA GLN A 225 -67.41 16.89 33.90
C GLN A 225 -66.03 17.39 33.50
N LEU A 226 -65.95 18.26 32.49
CA LEU A 226 -64.70 18.87 32.03
C LEU A 226 -64.08 19.74 33.14
N GLN A 227 -64.90 20.55 33.83
CA GLN A 227 -64.43 21.35 34.97
C GLN A 227 -63.87 20.47 36.09
N LYS A 228 -64.58 19.38 36.45
CA LYS A 228 -64.07 18.41 37.43
C LYS A 228 -62.76 17.78 36.96
N PHE A 229 -62.69 17.32 35.71
CA PHE A 229 -61.49 16.70 35.14
C PHE A 229 -60.27 17.62 35.26
N VAL A 230 -60.39 18.88 34.86
CA VAL A 230 -59.29 19.86 34.94
C VAL A 230 -58.89 20.12 36.40
N GLN A 231 -59.85 20.27 37.32
CA GLN A 231 -59.56 20.48 38.74
C GLN A 231 -58.84 19.28 39.38
N TYR A 232 -59.23 18.06 39.04
CA TYR A 232 -58.55 16.84 39.50
C TYR A 232 -57.17 16.69 38.85
N LEU A 233 -57.00 17.04 37.58
CA LEU A 233 -55.69 17.00 36.93
C LEU A 233 -54.70 17.98 37.59
N ILE A 234 -55.16 19.20 37.87
CA ILE A 234 -54.36 20.20 38.59
C ILE A 234 -54.06 19.73 40.02
N SER A 235 -55.00 19.11 40.73
CA SER A 235 -54.73 18.66 42.10
C SER A 235 -53.70 17.53 42.15
N VAL A 236 -53.76 16.58 41.21
CA VAL A 236 -52.81 15.45 41.12
C VAL A 236 -51.40 15.92 40.75
N HIS A 237 -51.27 16.85 39.80
CA HIS A 237 -49.96 17.32 39.32
C HIS A 237 -49.70 18.80 39.65
N HIS A 238 -50.14 19.28 40.83
CA HIS A 238 -50.11 20.71 41.18
C HIS A 238 -48.70 21.32 41.19
N THR A 239 -47.65 20.53 41.41
CA THR A 239 -46.26 20.99 41.39
C THR A 239 -45.75 21.27 39.96
N GLU A 240 -46.19 20.51 38.97
CA GLU A 240 -45.68 20.56 37.60
C GLU A 240 -46.61 21.34 36.66
N VAL A 241 -47.92 21.24 36.87
CA VAL A 241 -48.94 21.73 35.92
C VAL A 241 -49.52 23.08 36.34
N LEU A 242 -49.57 23.42 37.63
CA LEU A 242 -50.28 24.61 38.12
C LEU A 242 -49.79 25.93 37.49
N PRO A 243 -48.46 26.21 37.40
CA PRO A 243 -47.99 27.45 36.77
C PRO A 243 -48.40 27.55 35.30
N THR A 244 -48.28 26.44 34.56
CA THR A 244 -48.65 26.34 33.15
C THR A 244 -50.16 26.46 32.96
N ALA A 245 -50.96 25.80 33.81
CA ALA A 245 -52.41 25.86 33.78
C ALA A 245 -52.92 27.28 34.07
N GLN A 246 -52.33 28.00 35.03
CA GLN A 246 -52.67 29.39 35.31
C GLN A 246 -52.32 30.30 34.13
N LYS A 247 -51.12 30.15 33.55
CA LYS A 247 -50.72 30.89 32.34
C LYS A 247 -51.70 30.70 31.18
N LEU A 248 -52.08 29.44 30.89
CA LEU A 248 -53.05 29.12 29.83
C LEU A 248 -54.44 29.68 30.15
N ALA A 249 -54.88 29.64 31.40
CA ALA A 249 -56.16 30.22 31.82
C ALA A 249 -56.19 31.74 31.60
N ASP A 250 -55.12 32.45 31.97
CA ASP A 250 -54.99 33.89 31.76
C ASP A 250 -54.99 34.24 30.27
N GLU A 251 -54.29 33.45 29.44
CA GLU A 251 -54.27 33.62 27.98
C GLU A 251 -55.65 33.38 27.34
N ILE A 252 -56.40 32.34 27.75
CA ILE A 252 -57.74 32.06 27.23
C ILE A 252 -58.74 33.17 27.63
N LEU A 253 -58.62 33.74 28.83
CA LEU A 253 -59.50 34.83 29.29
C LEU A 253 -59.17 36.17 28.60
N SER A 254 -58.00 36.32 28.00
CA SER A 254 -57.58 37.51 27.26
C SER A 254 -58.14 37.52 25.82
N GLN A 255 -58.90 38.56 25.46
CA GLN A 255 -59.60 38.65 24.17
C GLN A 255 -58.67 38.71 22.93
N ASN A 256 -57.41 39.10 23.09
CA ASN A 256 -56.46 39.27 21.98
C ASN A 256 -55.37 38.18 21.93
N SER A 257 -55.46 37.14 22.74
CA SER A 257 -54.45 36.07 22.75
C SER A 257 -54.48 35.24 21.48
N GLU A 258 -53.31 34.73 21.09
CA GLU A 258 -53.15 33.85 19.92
C GLU A 258 -53.94 32.54 20.09
N ILE A 259 -54.10 32.06 21.33
CA ILE A 259 -54.89 30.85 21.66
C ILE A 259 -56.36 31.00 21.23
N ASN A 260 -56.93 32.21 21.31
CA ASN A 260 -58.31 32.47 20.88
C ASN A 260 -58.43 32.73 19.36
N GLN A 261 -57.30 32.94 18.66
CA GLN A 261 -57.25 33.10 17.20
C GLN A 261 -57.18 31.74 16.48
N VAL A 262 -56.61 30.74 17.14
CA VAL A 262 -56.65 29.35 16.66
C VAL A 262 -57.96 28.69 17.05
N HIS A 263 -58.41 27.79 16.17
CA HIS A 263 -59.81 27.40 16.12
C HIS A 263 -60.09 26.17 17.05
N GLY A 264 -59.06 25.74 17.79
CA GLY A 264 -59.00 24.62 18.73
C GLY A 264 -57.55 24.39 19.24
N ALA A 265 -57.39 23.62 20.32
CA ALA A 265 -56.08 23.34 20.94
C ALA A 265 -55.36 22.16 20.25
N PRO A 266 -54.02 22.14 20.20
CA PRO A 266 -53.26 21.00 19.68
C PRO A 266 -53.45 19.79 20.59
N ASP A 267 -53.87 18.66 20.01
CA ASP A 267 -53.99 17.38 20.71
C ASP A 267 -52.73 16.53 20.46
N PRO A 268 -51.90 16.24 21.48
CA PRO A 268 -50.68 15.44 21.31
C PRO A 268 -50.94 13.96 21.03
N THR A 269 -52.18 13.50 21.19
CA THR A 269 -52.64 12.15 20.88
C THR A 269 -53.40 12.06 19.55
N ALA A 270 -53.62 13.21 18.90
CA ALA A 270 -54.07 13.26 17.51
C ALA A 270 -52.93 12.80 16.58
N GLY A 271 -53.31 12.22 15.44
CA GLY A 271 -52.35 11.74 14.45
C GLY A 271 -51.56 12.89 13.83
N ALA A 272 -50.50 12.54 13.10
CA ALA A 272 -49.65 13.50 12.41
C ALA A 272 -50.43 14.39 11.42
N SER A 273 -49.90 15.60 11.21
CA SER A 273 -50.47 16.57 10.30
C SER A 273 -50.33 16.14 8.83
N VAL A 274 -51.06 16.81 7.93
CA VAL A 274 -50.92 16.56 6.48
C VAL A 274 -49.54 16.93 5.95
N ASP A 275 -48.89 17.92 6.57
CA ASP A 275 -47.58 18.43 6.20
C ASP A 275 -46.42 17.65 6.85
N ASP A 276 -46.73 16.78 7.83
CA ASP A 276 -45.73 15.96 8.51
C ASP A 276 -45.17 14.86 7.62
N GLU A 277 -43.84 14.75 7.61
CA GLU A 277 -43.08 13.73 6.90
C GLU A 277 -43.45 12.31 7.38
N ASN A 278 -43.69 11.39 6.43
CA ASN A 278 -43.96 9.99 6.71
C ASN A 278 -42.65 9.19 6.83
N CYS A 279 -41.86 9.45 7.86
CA CYS A 279 -40.58 8.78 8.12
C CYS A 279 -40.52 8.14 9.51
N TRP A 280 -39.70 7.10 9.66
CA TRP A 280 -39.37 6.58 10.98
C TRP A 280 -38.58 7.62 11.79
N HIS A 281 -38.67 7.55 13.12
CA HIS A 281 -37.89 8.39 14.01
C HIS A 281 -36.39 8.13 13.84
N LEU A 282 -35.62 9.21 13.72
CA LEU A 282 -34.17 9.21 13.72
C LEU A 282 -33.75 10.51 14.41
N ASP A 283 -32.99 10.38 15.50
CA ASP A 283 -32.50 11.51 16.27
C ASP A 283 -31.35 12.20 15.51
N GLU A 284 -31.67 13.31 14.84
CA GLU A 284 -30.70 14.02 14.00
C GLU A 284 -29.57 14.65 14.82
N GLU A 285 -29.87 15.15 16.01
CA GLU A 285 -28.89 15.76 16.90
C GLU A 285 -27.87 14.72 17.37
N GLN A 286 -28.33 13.53 17.78
CA GLN A 286 -27.44 12.45 18.18
C GLN A 286 -26.61 11.91 17.01
N VAL A 287 -27.17 11.80 15.80
CA VAL A 287 -26.38 11.40 14.61
C VAL A 287 -25.24 12.40 14.37
N GLN A 288 -25.54 13.69 14.41
CA GLN A 288 -24.52 14.74 14.22
C GLN A 288 -23.46 14.71 15.32
N GLU A 289 -23.87 14.63 16.59
CA GLU A 289 -22.94 14.61 17.73
C GLU A 289 -22.03 13.39 17.71
N GLN A 290 -22.57 12.19 17.46
CA GLN A 290 -21.79 10.95 17.39
C GLN A 290 -20.81 10.94 16.21
N VAL A 291 -21.23 11.36 15.01
CA VAL A 291 -20.31 11.43 13.85
C VAL A 291 -19.20 12.45 14.11
N LYS A 292 -19.52 13.60 14.70
CA LYS A 292 -18.53 14.61 15.10
C LYS A 292 -17.54 14.05 16.13
N LEU A 293 -18.01 13.29 17.12
CA LEU A 293 -17.17 12.60 18.10
C LEU A 293 -16.24 11.61 17.40
N PHE A 294 -16.74 10.75 16.52
CA PHE A 294 -15.93 9.77 15.78
C PHE A 294 -14.87 10.43 14.90
N LEU A 295 -15.21 11.55 14.24
CA LEU A 295 -14.25 12.32 13.45
C LEU A 295 -13.17 12.98 14.32
N SER A 296 -13.52 13.47 15.51
CA SER A 296 -12.61 14.17 16.43
C SER A 296 -11.66 13.26 17.21
N GLN A 297 -12.03 12.00 17.48
CA GLN A 297 -11.24 11.01 18.24
C GLN A 297 -10.08 10.42 17.43
N GLY A 298 -9.46 11.19 16.54
CA GLY A 298 -8.45 10.79 15.57
C GLY A 298 -7.10 10.32 16.14
N GLY A 299 -7.08 9.13 16.77
CA GLY A 299 -5.88 8.43 17.18
C GLY A 299 -6.09 6.90 17.17
N TYR A 300 -5.37 6.22 16.27
CA TYR A 300 -5.09 4.78 16.25
C TYR A 300 -6.28 3.79 16.47
N HIS A 301 -6.81 3.30 15.34
CA HIS A 301 -7.56 2.05 15.15
C HIS A 301 -9.06 1.94 15.50
N GLY A 302 -9.67 2.88 16.25
CA GLY A 302 -11.08 2.77 16.68
C GLY A 302 -12.14 3.43 15.77
N SER A 303 -12.01 4.73 15.51
CA SER A 303 -13.12 5.55 14.99
C SER A 303 -13.56 5.25 13.56
N GLY A 304 -12.64 4.81 12.69
CA GLY A 304 -12.97 4.41 11.33
C GLY A 304 -13.94 3.23 11.27
N LYS A 305 -13.84 2.28 12.22
CA LYS A 305 -14.75 1.14 12.30
C LYS A 305 -16.18 1.58 12.64
N GLN A 306 -16.34 2.54 13.56
CA GLN A 306 -17.65 3.07 13.96
C GLN A 306 -18.32 3.83 12.81
N LEU A 307 -17.57 4.62 12.05
CA LEU A 307 -18.09 5.29 10.85
C LEU A 307 -18.51 4.29 9.77
N ASN A 308 -17.73 3.22 9.56
CA ASN A 308 -18.10 2.15 8.63
C ASN A 308 -19.37 1.40 9.07
N LEU A 309 -19.59 1.22 10.38
CA LEU A 309 -20.85 0.67 10.89
C LEU A 309 -22.05 1.59 10.57
N LEU A 310 -21.89 2.92 10.68
CA LEU A 310 -22.92 3.87 10.27
C LEU A 310 -23.17 3.82 8.75
N PHE A 311 -22.12 3.69 7.93
CA PHE A 311 -22.25 3.50 6.48
C PHE A 311 -22.98 2.19 6.13
N SER A 312 -22.66 1.10 6.83
CA SER A 312 -23.38 -0.17 6.72
C SER A 312 -24.86 -0.01 7.08
N LYS A 313 -25.15 0.76 8.14
CA LYS A 313 -26.53 1.08 8.54
C LYS A 313 -27.28 1.87 7.48
N VAL A 314 -26.67 2.90 6.89
CA VAL A 314 -27.25 3.62 5.75
C VAL A 314 -27.54 2.65 4.61
N ARG A 315 -26.61 1.73 4.29
CA ARG A 315 -26.77 0.74 3.23
C ARG A 315 -27.94 -0.21 3.52
N GLU A 316 -28.12 -0.64 4.77
CA GLU A 316 -29.27 -1.42 5.23
C GLU A 316 -30.60 -0.65 5.04
N MET A 317 -30.65 0.61 5.47
CA MET A 317 -31.83 1.48 5.28
C MET A 317 -32.18 1.65 3.79
N LEU A 318 -31.16 1.86 2.94
CA LEU A 318 -31.36 1.97 1.49
C LEU A 318 -31.85 0.67 0.86
N LYS A 319 -31.35 -0.50 1.28
CA LYS A 319 -31.85 -1.82 0.85
C LYS A 319 -33.35 -1.98 1.17
N MET A 320 -33.77 -1.46 2.32
CA MET A 320 -35.16 -1.48 2.78
C MET A 320 -36.01 -0.32 2.22
N ARG A 321 -35.45 0.49 1.32
CA ARG A 321 -36.10 1.66 0.69
C ARG A 321 -36.58 2.70 1.70
N ASP A 322 -35.88 2.82 2.82
CA ASP A 322 -36.19 3.79 3.85
C ASP A 322 -35.66 5.18 3.47
N SER A 323 -36.49 6.20 3.65
CA SER A 323 -36.13 7.61 3.43
C SER A 323 -35.03 8.10 4.38
N ASN A 324 -34.92 7.49 5.57
CA ASN A 324 -33.89 7.82 6.55
C ASN A 324 -32.48 7.45 6.08
N GLY A 325 -32.31 6.53 5.12
CA GLY A 325 -30.99 6.24 4.56
C GLY A 325 -30.35 7.48 3.94
N ALA A 326 -31.10 8.22 3.11
CA ALA A 326 -30.61 9.46 2.51
C ALA A 326 -30.47 10.59 3.55
N ARG A 327 -31.39 10.67 4.52
CA ARG A 327 -31.36 11.69 5.58
C ARG A 327 -30.15 11.50 6.50
N MET A 328 -29.89 10.28 6.94
CA MET A 328 -28.72 9.93 7.76
C MET A 328 -27.41 10.21 7.01
N LEU A 329 -27.31 9.84 5.73
CA LEU A 329 -26.11 10.14 4.93
C LEU A 329 -25.88 11.64 4.77
N THR A 330 -26.95 12.43 4.66
CA THR A 330 -26.88 13.89 4.63
C THR A 330 -26.22 14.43 5.89
N LEU A 331 -26.69 14.01 7.07
CA LEU A 331 -26.14 14.43 8.36
C LEU A 331 -24.66 14.03 8.50
N ILE A 332 -24.31 12.80 8.09
CA ILE A 332 -22.91 12.33 8.10
C ILE A 332 -22.05 13.22 7.19
N THR A 333 -22.51 13.50 5.97
CA THR A 333 -21.76 14.31 4.99
C THR A 333 -21.54 15.72 5.49
N GLU A 334 -22.52 16.33 6.15
CA GLU A 334 -22.37 17.65 6.75
C GLU A 334 -21.31 17.67 7.85
N GLN A 335 -21.23 16.64 8.70
CA GLN A 335 -20.19 16.54 9.71
C GLN A 335 -18.80 16.31 9.12
N PHE A 336 -18.69 15.52 8.04
CA PHE A 336 -17.44 15.36 7.30
C PHE A 336 -16.97 16.68 6.68
N MET A 337 -17.87 17.44 6.06
CA MET A 337 -17.58 18.77 5.49
C MET A 337 -17.21 19.82 6.56
N ALA A 338 -17.68 19.64 7.80
CA ALA A 338 -17.37 20.51 8.93
C ALA A 338 -16.07 20.13 9.66
N ASP A 339 -15.36 19.09 9.23
CA ASP A 339 -14.12 18.64 9.87
C ASP A 339 -12.99 19.67 9.71
N PRO A 340 -12.44 20.24 10.79
CA PRO A 340 -11.41 21.27 10.72
C PRO A 340 -10.10 20.79 10.06
N ARG A 341 -9.85 19.47 10.00
CA ARG A 341 -8.65 18.91 9.36
C ARG A 341 -8.62 19.16 7.85
N LEU A 342 -9.76 19.23 7.19
CA LEU A 342 -9.82 19.51 5.74
C LEU A 342 -9.20 20.87 5.41
N ALA A 343 -9.49 21.89 6.23
CA ALA A 343 -8.88 23.21 6.09
C ALA A 343 -7.37 23.18 6.36
N LEU A 344 -6.94 22.43 7.38
CA LEU A 344 -5.52 22.28 7.74
C LEU A 344 -4.71 21.60 6.63
N TRP A 345 -5.21 20.49 6.07
CA TRP A 345 -4.56 19.78 4.96
C TRP A 345 -4.43 20.66 3.72
N ARG A 346 -5.49 21.42 3.39
CA ARG A 346 -5.45 22.38 2.27
C ARG A 346 -4.44 23.51 2.52
N GLN A 347 -4.37 24.07 3.73
CA GLN A 347 -3.41 25.14 4.07
C GLN A 347 -1.96 24.66 4.08
N GLN A 348 -1.71 23.42 4.51
CA GLN A 348 -0.36 22.86 4.64
C GLN A 348 0.12 22.14 3.37
N GLY A 349 -0.75 21.95 2.36
CA GLY A 349 -0.47 21.14 1.19
C GLY A 349 -0.20 19.66 1.53
N THR A 350 -0.67 19.21 2.69
CA THR A 350 -0.49 17.83 3.17
C THR A 350 -1.63 16.96 2.67
N THR A 351 -1.29 15.79 2.13
CA THR A 351 -2.29 14.86 1.61
C THR A 351 -3.03 14.15 2.75
N MET A 352 -4.33 13.93 2.60
CA MET A 352 -5.13 13.12 3.53
C MET A 352 -4.53 11.73 3.74
N THR A 353 -4.73 11.15 4.92
CA THR A 353 -4.36 9.74 5.20
C THR A 353 -5.25 8.78 4.40
N ASP A 354 -4.72 7.63 3.99
CA ASP A 354 -5.46 6.66 3.15
C ASP A 354 -6.74 6.14 3.80
N LYS A 355 -6.72 5.90 5.12
CA LYS A 355 -7.91 5.47 5.89
C LYS A 355 -9.03 6.51 5.86
N TYR A 356 -8.69 7.80 5.95
CA TYR A 356 -9.68 8.87 5.88
C TYR A 356 -10.22 9.03 4.45
N ARG A 357 -9.37 8.85 3.44
CA ARG A 357 -9.80 8.88 2.03
C ARG A 357 -10.75 7.72 1.69
N GLN A 358 -10.53 6.53 2.27
CA GLN A 358 -11.48 5.41 2.16
C GLN A 358 -12.88 5.74 2.70
N LEU A 359 -12.99 6.51 3.80
CA LEU A 359 -14.29 6.95 4.32
C LEU A 359 -15.00 7.89 3.35
N TRP A 360 -14.26 8.78 2.67
CA TRP A 360 -14.81 9.64 1.61
C TRP A 360 -15.26 8.84 0.39
N ASP A 361 -14.49 7.82 -0.01
CA ASP A 361 -14.87 6.89 -1.07
C ASP A 361 -16.19 6.16 -0.74
N GLU A 362 -16.33 5.64 0.48
CA GLU A 362 -17.55 4.98 0.94
C GLU A 362 -18.75 5.94 0.96
N LEU A 363 -18.53 7.18 1.42
CA LEU A 363 -19.55 8.22 1.44
C LEU A 363 -20.01 8.57 0.01
N GLY A 364 -19.08 8.71 -0.93
CA GLY A 364 -19.37 8.89 -2.36
C GLY A 364 -20.17 7.74 -2.95
N ALA A 365 -19.78 6.49 -2.64
CA ALA A 365 -20.48 5.29 -3.09
C ALA A 365 -21.94 5.24 -2.61
N LEU A 366 -22.20 5.62 -1.35
CA LEU A 366 -23.56 5.68 -0.81
C LEU A 366 -24.40 6.78 -1.46
N TRP A 367 -23.82 7.95 -1.74
CA TRP A 367 -24.51 9.02 -2.49
C TRP A 367 -24.87 8.58 -3.90
N MET A 368 -23.97 7.86 -4.57
CA MET A 368 -24.26 7.28 -5.88
C MET A 368 -25.43 6.28 -5.80
N CYS A 369 -25.49 5.43 -4.76
CA CYS A 369 -26.63 4.53 -4.54
C CYS A 369 -27.96 5.30 -4.40
N ILE A 370 -27.97 6.44 -3.71
CA ILE A 370 -29.16 7.28 -3.55
C ILE A 370 -29.58 7.94 -4.87
N VAL A 371 -28.63 8.55 -5.59
CA VAL A 371 -28.92 9.30 -6.82
C VAL A 371 -29.36 8.36 -7.96
N LEU A 372 -28.72 7.19 -8.07
CA LEU A 372 -29.03 6.17 -9.07
C LEU A 372 -30.28 5.35 -8.72
N ASN A 373 -30.86 5.51 -7.54
CA ASN A 373 -32.07 4.78 -7.16
C ASN A 373 -33.22 5.08 -8.15
N PRO A 374 -33.76 4.06 -8.83
CA PRO A 374 -34.81 4.24 -9.84
C PRO A 374 -36.17 4.60 -9.22
N HIS A 375 -36.35 4.38 -7.91
CA HIS A 375 -37.61 4.61 -7.21
C HIS A 375 -37.75 6.01 -6.59
N CYS A 376 -36.70 6.83 -6.67
CA CYS A 376 -36.73 8.19 -6.12
C CYS A 376 -37.50 9.16 -7.02
N LYS A 377 -38.28 10.05 -6.40
CA LYS A 377 -39.05 11.08 -7.12
C LYS A 377 -38.11 12.12 -7.76
N PRO A 378 -38.50 12.72 -8.91
CA PRO A 378 -37.69 13.75 -9.57
C PRO A 378 -37.46 14.98 -8.69
N GLU A 379 -38.42 15.34 -7.83
CA GLU A 379 -38.26 16.45 -6.88
C GLU A 379 -37.13 16.18 -5.88
N GLN A 380 -37.05 14.95 -5.37
CA GLN A 380 -36.00 14.52 -4.43
C GLN A 380 -34.62 14.58 -5.09
N LYS A 381 -34.50 14.06 -6.32
CA LYS A 381 -33.25 14.13 -7.10
C LYS A 381 -32.81 15.57 -7.35
N SER A 382 -33.76 16.46 -7.64
CA SER A 382 -33.49 17.90 -7.82
C SER A 382 -33.02 18.56 -6.52
N SER A 383 -33.54 18.12 -5.37
CA SER A 383 -33.07 18.57 -4.05
C SER A 383 -31.64 18.12 -3.78
N TRP A 384 -31.34 16.82 -3.94
CA TRP A 384 -30.00 16.28 -3.74
C TRP A 384 -28.98 16.90 -4.69
N LEU A 385 -29.32 17.14 -5.95
CA LEU A 385 -28.43 17.80 -6.90
C LEU A 385 -28.05 19.21 -6.44
N ARG A 386 -28.99 20.00 -5.90
CA ARG A 386 -28.70 21.32 -5.32
C ARG A 386 -27.76 21.20 -4.12
N GLN A 387 -27.96 20.20 -3.27
CA GLN A 387 -27.15 19.95 -2.09
C GLN A 387 -25.72 19.52 -2.43
N LEU A 388 -25.56 18.55 -3.33
CA LEU A 388 -24.25 18.10 -3.82
C LEU A 388 -23.47 19.25 -4.49
N ARG A 389 -24.15 20.06 -5.31
CA ARG A 389 -23.53 21.28 -5.90
C ARG A 389 -23.07 22.27 -4.85
N ARG A 390 -23.86 22.45 -3.78
CA ARG A 390 -23.50 23.31 -2.65
C ARG A 390 -22.23 22.79 -1.96
N TRP A 391 -22.15 21.50 -1.64
CA TRP A 391 -20.95 20.93 -1.02
C TRP A 391 -19.73 20.99 -1.94
N ASN A 392 -19.89 20.68 -3.23
CA ASN A 392 -18.80 20.75 -4.20
C ASN A 392 -18.27 22.19 -4.41
N SER A 393 -19.10 23.22 -4.17
CA SER A 393 -18.66 24.61 -4.22
C SER A 393 -17.86 25.07 -3.00
N VAL A 394 -17.82 24.26 -1.93
CA VAL A 394 -17.03 24.56 -0.74
C VAL A 394 -15.58 24.18 -0.99
N ASP A 395 -14.68 25.14 -0.83
CA ASP A 395 -13.25 24.96 -1.06
C ASP A 395 -12.65 23.74 -0.32
N VAL A 396 -13.05 23.48 0.91
CA VAL A 396 -12.47 22.36 1.67
C VAL A 396 -12.92 20.98 1.19
N CYS A 397 -13.82 20.87 0.21
CA CYS A 397 -14.28 19.59 -0.33
C CYS A 397 -13.11 18.84 -1.01
N PRO A 398 -12.83 17.58 -0.62
CA PRO A 398 -11.77 16.80 -1.25
C PRO A 398 -12.05 16.50 -2.72
N TRP A 399 -11.00 16.56 -3.54
CA TRP A 399 -11.05 16.18 -4.95
C TRP A 399 -10.82 14.66 -5.07
N GLU A 400 -11.49 14.05 -6.04
CA GLU A 400 -11.46 12.60 -6.28
C GLU A 400 -10.03 12.05 -6.53
N ASP A 401 -9.20 12.82 -7.24
CA ASP A 401 -7.82 12.43 -7.57
C ASP A 401 -6.75 12.91 -6.57
N GLY A 402 -7.16 13.55 -5.46
CA GLY A 402 -6.23 13.97 -4.39
C GLY A 402 -5.14 14.96 -4.80
N ASN A 403 -5.16 15.48 -6.03
CA ASN A 403 -4.17 16.44 -6.50
C ASN A 403 -4.55 17.87 -6.08
N HIS A 404 -3.77 18.44 -5.17
CA HIS A 404 -3.68 19.89 -4.98
C HIS A 404 -2.83 20.52 -6.10
N GLY A 405 -3.19 20.25 -7.35
CA GLY A 405 -2.57 20.81 -8.55
C GLY A 405 -3.51 21.82 -9.18
N ASN A 406 -3.04 23.05 -9.34
CA ASN A 406 -3.77 24.22 -9.83
C ASN A 406 -4.13 24.17 -11.34
N GLU A 407 -4.65 23.05 -11.85
CA GLU A 407 -5.14 22.97 -13.21
C GLU A 407 -6.58 22.42 -13.19
N LEU A 408 -7.55 23.32 -13.36
CA LEU A 408 -8.89 22.93 -13.79
C LEU A 408 -8.73 22.11 -15.07
N PRO A 409 -9.24 20.86 -15.15
CA PRO A 409 -9.43 20.24 -16.43
C PRO A 409 -10.60 20.96 -17.11
N ASN A 410 -10.28 21.73 -18.15
CA ASN A 410 -11.27 22.19 -19.11
C ASN A 410 -11.95 20.94 -19.71
N LEU A 411 -13.12 20.60 -19.19
CA LEU A 411 -14.08 19.63 -19.73
C LEU A 411 -14.68 20.16 -21.04
N THR A 412 -13.84 20.40 -22.05
CA THR A 412 -14.25 20.66 -23.44
C THR A 412 -13.07 20.37 -24.37
N HIS A 413 -12.77 19.09 -24.61
CA HIS A 413 -12.11 18.70 -25.85
C HIS A 413 -12.99 17.70 -26.59
N SER A 414 -13.68 18.25 -27.58
CA SER A 414 -14.31 17.58 -28.71
C SER A 414 -13.39 16.52 -29.33
N LEU A 415 -13.96 15.34 -29.63
CA LEU A 415 -13.34 14.34 -30.49
C LEU A 415 -12.80 14.98 -31.79
N PRO A 416 -11.51 14.81 -32.13
CA PRO A 416 -11.07 14.87 -33.51
C PRO A 416 -11.31 13.48 -34.12
N GLN A 417 -12.34 13.41 -34.95
CA GLN A 417 -12.68 12.29 -35.79
C GLN A 417 -11.65 12.18 -36.94
N GLU A 418 -10.41 11.82 -36.65
CA GLU A 418 -9.38 11.56 -37.67
C GLU A 418 -8.17 10.89 -36.98
N LEU A 419 -8.07 9.56 -37.01
CA LEU A 419 -6.82 8.78 -36.84
C LEU A 419 -7.08 7.27 -37.03
N LEU A 420 -7.78 6.91 -38.11
CA LEU A 420 -7.54 5.62 -38.75
C LEU A 420 -6.44 5.91 -39.77
N HIS A 421 -5.19 5.55 -39.46
CA HIS A 421 -4.07 5.22 -40.38
C HIS A 421 -2.77 5.25 -39.56
N LYS A 422 -2.08 4.08 -39.50
CA LYS A 422 -0.87 3.73 -38.73
C LYS A 422 -1.16 3.16 -37.34
N GLY A 423 -1.18 1.82 -37.21
CA GLY A 423 -0.72 1.03 -36.04
C GLY A 423 -1.05 1.46 -34.59
N HIS A 424 -1.97 2.39 -34.38
CA HIS A 424 -2.30 2.98 -33.09
C HIS A 424 -3.79 2.77 -32.84
N THR A 425 -4.14 2.07 -31.75
CA THR A 425 -5.52 1.95 -31.27
C THR A 425 -5.86 3.14 -30.38
N SER A 426 -7.01 3.77 -30.56
CA SER A 426 -7.53 4.74 -29.59
C SER A 426 -8.10 4.00 -28.38
N ILE A 427 -7.99 4.61 -27.19
CA ILE A 427 -8.74 4.14 -26.03
C ILE A 427 -10.23 4.36 -26.33
N THR A 428 -11.00 3.29 -26.38
CA THR A 428 -12.46 3.38 -26.61
C THR A 428 -13.22 3.76 -25.35
N ASN A 429 -12.69 3.44 -24.16
CA ASN A 429 -13.26 3.79 -22.85
C ASN A 429 -12.24 4.57 -21.99
N MET A 430 -12.48 5.87 -21.83
CA MET A 430 -11.70 6.74 -20.93
C MET A 430 -11.79 6.29 -19.48
N GLU A 431 -12.95 5.78 -19.07
CA GLU A 431 -13.22 5.28 -17.71
C GLU A 431 -13.10 3.75 -17.69
N GLY A 432 -12.17 3.23 -16.88
CA GLY A 432 -12.04 1.80 -16.62
C GLY A 432 -13.05 1.34 -15.57
N TRP A 433 -13.67 0.17 -15.75
CA TRP A 433 -14.64 -0.35 -14.77
C TRP A 433 -14.00 -0.79 -13.46
N VAL A 434 -12.77 -1.32 -13.53
CA VAL A 434 -11.98 -1.71 -12.35
C VAL A 434 -11.24 -0.49 -11.80
N GLY A 435 -11.49 -0.18 -10.53
CA GLY A 435 -11.03 1.07 -9.90
C GLY A 435 -12.04 2.23 -10.02
N HIS A 436 -13.13 2.02 -10.75
CA HIS A 436 -14.22 3.00 -10.85
C HIS A 436 -14.88 3.24 -9.48
N PRO A 437 -15.27 4.47 -9.12
CA PRO A 437 -15.95 4.78 -7.86
C PRO A 437 -17.22 3.96 -7.60
N LEU A 438 -17.99 3.70 -8.66
CA LEU A 438 -19.20 2.86 -8.60
C LEU A 438 -18.92 1.36 -8.38
N ASP A 439 -17.67 0.92 -8.54
CA ASP A 439 -17.28 -0.50 -8.60
C ASP A 439 -18.34 -1.38 -9.29
N PRO A 440 -18.69 -1.07 -10.56
CA PRO A 440 -19.82 -1.71 -11.22
C PRO A 440 -19.62 -3.22 -11.35
N ILE A 441 -18.38 -3.66 -11.56
CA ILE A 441 -18.04 -5.08 -11.73
C ILE A 441 -18.03 -5.80 -10.40
N GLY A 442 -17.40 -5.26 -9.34
CA GLY A 442 -17.42 -5.89 -8.02
C GLY A 442 -18.82 -5.94 -7.42
N THR A 443 -19.64 -4.90 -7.65
CA THR A 443 -21.05 -4.87 -7.23
C THR A 443 -21.89 -5.90 -7.96
N LEU A 444 -21.79 -5.98 -9.30
CA LEU A 444 -22.52 -6.98 -10.08
C LEU A 444 -22.08 -8.40 -9.72
N PHE A 445 -20.78 -8.64 -9.59
CA PHE A 445 -20.22 -9.92 -9.18
C PHE A 445 -20.82 -10.37 -7.85
N SER A 446 -20.75 -9.52 -6.82
CA SER A 446 -21.24 -9.84 -5.47
C SER A 446 -22.77 -10.05 -5.46
N THR A 447 -23.52 -9.24 -6.21
CA THR A 447 -24.99 -9.37 -6.29
C THR A 447 -25.40 -10.69 -6.95
N LEU A 448 -24.71 -11.09 -8.02
CA LEU A 448 -24.99 -12.33 -8.75
C LEU A 448 -24.56 -13.56 -7.96
N THR A 449 -23.41 -13.53 -7.27
CA THR A 449 -22.97 -14.65 -6.41
C THR A 449 -23.87 -14.83 -5.19
N GLU A 450 -24.30 -13.75 -4.52
CA GLU A 450 -25.28 -13.81 -3.43
C GLU A 450 -26.61 -14.40 -3.90
N SER A 451 -27.10 -13.97 -5.08
CA SER A 451 -28.34 -14.49 -5.66
C SER A 451 -28.26 -15.97 -6.02
N GLY A 452 -27.05 -16.47 -6.34
CA GLY A 452 -26.78 -17.90 -6.57
C GLY A 452 -26.87 -18.74 -5.28
N ARG A 453 -26.35 -18.24 -4.15
CA ARG A 453 -26.34 -18.98 -2.85
C ARG A 453 -27.73 -19.18 -2.25
N VAL A 454 -28.66 -18.26 -2.50
CA VAL A 454 -30.06 -18.35 -2.02
C VAL A 454 -30.82 -19.55 -2.62
N GLY A 455 -30.27 -20.19 -3.67
CA GLY A 455 -30.81 -21.40 -4.27
C GLY A 455 -30.46 -22.71 -3.56
N GLU A 456 -29.37 -22.78 -2.79
CA GLU A 456 -28.81 -24.05 -2.28
C GLU A 456 -28.78 -24.20 -0.75
N GLU A 457 -28.77 -23.12 0.03
CA GLU A 457 -28.76 -23.22 1.50
C GLU A 457 -30.17 -23.28 2.11
N GLY A 458 -30.74 -24.47 2.09
CA GLY A 458 -31.67 -24.89 3.13
C GLY A 458 -30.90 -25.25 4.40
N SER A 459 -31.18 -24.54 5.50
CA SER A 459 -30.88 -24.91 6.90
C SER A 459 -29.45 -24.64 7.42
N ASN A 460 -29.21 -23.46 7.99
CA ASN A 460 -28.74 -23.25 9.38
C ASN A 460 -28.07 -21.87 9.55
N THR A 461 -28.85 -20.89 10.01
CA THR A 461 -28.32 -19.74 10.76
C THR A 461 -29.40 -19.34 11.76
N TYR A 462 -29.09 -19.38 13.05
CA TYR A 462 -30.03 -19.36 14.18
C TYR A 462 -30.78 -18.03 14.41
N CYS A 463 -30.82 -17.11 13.42
CA CYS A 463 -31.59 -15.87 13.47
C CYS A 463 -32.73 -15.83 12.42
N SER A 464 -33.35 -16.98 12.14
CA SER A 464 -34.44 -17.10 11.15
C SER A 464 -35.66 -17.93 11.60
N SER A 465 -35.71 -18.47 12.82
CA SER A 465 -36.66 -19.54 13.13
C SER A 465 -38.04 -19.12 13.68
N VAL A 466 -38.50 -17.88 13.51
CA VAL A 466 -39.88 -17.52 13.91
C VAL A 466 -40.56 -16.54 12.93
N VAL A 467 -40.61 -16.84 11.63
CA VAL A 467 -41.65 -16.23 10.76
C VAL A 467 -42.05 -17.23 9.67
N SER A 468 -43.33 -17.60 9.68
CA SER A 468 -43.96 -18.39 8.63
C SER A 468 -43.81 -17.69 7.28
N ARG A 469 -43.20 -18.38 6.30
CA ARG A 469 -43.07 -17.93 4.91
C ARG A 469 -44.46 -17.87 4.24
N ALA A 470 -45.12 -16.73 4.32
CA ALA A 470 -46.15 -16.33 3.38
C ALA A 470 -46.08 -14.81 3.21
N ASP A 471 -46.23 -14.33 1.98
CA ASP A 471 -46.40 -12.92 1.62
C ASP A 471 -45.16 -12.03 1.56
N LEU A 472 -44.21 -12.37 0.69
CA LEU A 472 -43.57 -11.35 -0.16
C LEU A 472 -43.74 -11.77 -1.61
N GLN A 473 -44.51 -10.98 -2.36
CA GLN A 473 -44.77 -11.18 -3.79
C GLN A 473 -43.45 -11.27 -4.56
N ARG A 474 -43.09 -12.49 -4.95
CA ARG A 474 -42.05 -12.80 -5.93
C ARG A 474 -42.41 -12.16 -7.28
N MET A 475 -41.62 -11.20 -7.73
CA MET A 475 -41.49 -10.95 -9.18
C MET A 475 -40.67 -12.10 -9.78
N PRO A 476 -41.12 -12.74 -10.88
CA PRO A 476 -40.40 -13.85 -11.48
C PRO A 476 -39.25 -13.32 -12.34
N VAL A 477 -38.05 -13.22 -11.75
CA VAL A 477 -36.78 -12.96 -12.48
C VAL A 477 -36.25 -14.25 -13.16
N GLN A 478 -37.05 -15.32 -13.16
CA GLN A 478 -36.76 -16.58 -13.86
C GLN A 478 -36.88 -16.50 -15.39
N ARG A 479 -37.22 -15.35 -15.98
CA ARG A 479 -37.51 -15.18 -17.42
C ARG A 479 -36.32 -14.71 -18.28
N LEU A 480 -35.13 -14.52 -17.71
CA LEU A 480 -33.98 -13.94 -18.42
C LEU A 480 -32.77 -14.87 -18.57
N LEU A 481 -32.72 -16.00 -17.87
CA LEU A 481 -31.64 -16.98 -18.03
C LEU A 481 -31.97 -17.90 -19.20
N GLY A 482 -31.05 -18.01 -20.17
CA GLY A 482 -31.11 -19.04 -21.20
C GLY A 482 -30.93 -20.43 -20.58
N ASP A 483 -31.35 -21.48 -21.31
CA ASP A 483 -31.17 -22.87 -20.88
C ASP A 483 -29.68 -23.14 -20.56
N GLY A 484 -29.36 -23.32 -19.28
CA GLY A 484 -28.03 -23.71 -18.78
C GLY A 484 -27.16 -22.63 -18.12
N GLU A 485 -27.64 -21.39 -17.97
CA GLU A 485 -26.84 -20.31 -17.34
C GLU A 485 -27.12 -20.20 -15.83
N SER A 486 -26.07 -20.30 -14.99
CA SER A 486 -26.15 -20.07 -13.55
C SER A 486 -25.81 -18.61 -13.19
N TYR A 487 -26.35 -18.10 -12.08
CA TYR A 487 -25.99 -16.75 -11.61
C TYR A 487 -24.50 -16.61 -11.32
N VAL A 488 -23.84 -17.68 -10.84
CA VAL A 488 -22.40 -17.73 -10.61
C VAL A 488 -21.63 -17.67 -11.93
N ALA A 489 -22.10 -18.36 -12.98
CA ALA A 489 -21.52 -18.28 -14.32
C ALA A 489 -21.54 -16.85 -14.88
N LEU A 490 -22.67 -16.15 -14.76
CA LEU A 490 -22.78 -14.74 -15.18
C LEU A 490 -21.89 -13.81 -14.33
N ALA A 491 -21.76 -14.08 -13.03
CA ALA A 491 -20.89 -13.31 -12.15
C ALA A 491 -19.43 -13.42 -12.62
N VAL A 492 -18.95 -14.66 -12.80
CA VAL A 492 -17.60 -14.95 -13.31
C VAL A 492 -17.38 -14.31 -14.67
N GLU A 493 -18.30 -14.48 -15.63
CA GLU A 493 -18.20 -13.89 -16.95
C GLU A 493 -18.09 -12.36 -16.89
N THR A 494 -18.91 -11.71 -16.06
CA THR A 494 -18.87 -10.26 -15.85
C THR A 494 -17.53 -9.79 -15.28
N ALA A 495 -16.99 -10.51 -14.29
CA ALA A 495 -15.70 -10.18 -13.69
C ALA A 495 -14.54 -10.35 -14.67
N LEU A 496 -14.52 -11.42 -15.47
CA LEU A 496 -13.50 -11.65 -16.49
C LEU A 496 -13.49 -10.55 -17.57
N ILE A 497 -14.68 -10.13 -18.04
CA ILE A 497 -14.80 -9.04 -19.01
C ILE A 497 -14.30 -7.73 -18.40
N GLY A 498 -14.68 -7.42 -17.16
CA GLY A 498 -14.28 -6.18 -16.51
C GLY A 498 -12.79 -6.09 -16.20
N LEU A 499 -12.19 -7.19 -15.73
CA LEU A 499 -10.75 -7.28 -15.50
C LEU A 499 -9.95 -7.18 -16.81
N GLY A 500 -10.46 -7.80 -17.88
CA GLY A 500 -9.82 -7.82 -19.20
C GLY A 500 -10.04 -6.57 -20.05
N GLN A 501 -10.82 -5.60 -19.59
CA GLN A 501 -11.12 -4.36 -20.31
C GLN A 501 -9.85 -3.53 -20.51
N GLN A 502 -9.61 -3.06 -21.74
CA GLN A 502 -8.60 -2.05 -21.99
C GLN A 502 -9.01 -0.72 -21.34
N ARG A 503 -8.19 -0.23 -20.41
CA ARG A 503 -8.44 1.01 -19.65
C ARG A 503 -7.17 1.84 -19.52
N VAL A 504 -7.31 3.17 -19.45
CA VAL A 504 -6.21 4.10 -19.22
C VAL A 504 -5.74 4.00 -17.78
N MET A 505 -4.44 4.12 -17.55
CA MET A 505 -3.93 4.35 -16.20
C MET A 505 -4.41 5.73 -15.70
N PRO A 506 -5.11 5.83 -14.56
CA PRO A 506 -5.59 7.11 -14.05
C PRO A 506 -4.44 8.01 -13.57
N ASP A 507 -4.72 9.30 -13.51
CA ASP A 507 -3.77 10.30 -13.02
C ASP A 507 -3.69 10.30 -11.49
N GLY A 508 -2.47 10.49 -10.98
CA GLY A 508 -2.23 10.54 -9.53
C GLY A 508 -1.97 9.18 -8.87
N LEU A 509 -1.08 9.17 -7.87
CA LEU A 509 -0.65 7.95 -7.18
C LEU A 509 -1.83 7.16 -6.58
N TYR A 510 -2.76 7.86 -5.93
CA TYR A 510 -3.87 7.21 -5.22
C TYR A 510 -4.83 6.49 -6.16
N ALA A 511 -5.22 7.13 -7.28
CA ALA A 511 -6.10 6.51 -8.26
C ALA A 511 -5.44 5.27 -8.89
N GLN A 512 -4.13 5.32 -9.15
CA GLN A 512 -3.35 4.17 -9.64
C GLN A 512 -3.33 3.02 -8.61
N GLU A 513 -3.07 3.32 -7.33
CA GLU A 513 -3.10 2.32 -6.26
C GLU A 513 -4.51 1.76 -6.01
N LYS A 514 -5.56 2.56 -6.19
CA LYS A 514 -6.95 2.14 -6.08
C LYS A 514 -7.31 1.15 -7.18
N VAL A 515 -6.90 1.40 -8.43
CA VAL A 515 -7.08 0.45 -9.54
C VAL A 515 -6.39 -0.88 -9.24
N CYS A 516 -5.13 -0.86 -8.79
CA CYS A 516 -4.41 -2.09 -8.45
C CYS A 516 -5.09 -2.87 -7.31
N ARG A 517 -5.49 -2.18 -6.23
CA ARG A 517 -6.18 -2.82 -5.09
C ARG A 517 -7.53 -3.41 -5.48
N ASN A 518 -8.32 -2.70 -6.28
CA ASN A 518 -9.63 -3.20 -6.72
C ASN A 518 -9.48 -4.40 -7.66
N GLU A 519 -8.46 -4.40 -8.52
CA GLU A 519 -8.10 -5.56 -9.34
C GLU A 519 -7.76 -6.78 -8.45
N GLU A 520 -6.87 -6.61 -7.46
CA GLU A 520 -6.48 -7.67 -6.54
C GLU A 520 -7.66 -8.19 -5.69
N GLN A 521 -8.54 -7.30 -5.21
CA GLN A 521 -9.73 -7.69 -4.43
C GLN A 521 -10.73 -8.49 -5.26
N LEU A 522 -10.99 -8.09 -6.51
CA LEU A 522 -11.88 -8.83 -7.39
C LEU A 522 -11.29 -10.19 -7.77
N LEU A 523 -9.97 -10.26 -7.96
CA LEU A 523 -9.26 -11.53 -8.19
C LEU A 523 -9.30 -12.46 -6.98
N ALA A 524 -9.17 -11.93 -5.76
CA ALA A 524 -9.31 -12.71 -4.54
C ALA A 524 -10.73 -13.33 -4.42
N LYS A 525 -11.77 -12.53 -4.68
CA LYS A 525 -13.15 -13.04 -4.73
C LYS A 525 -13.36 -14.10 -5.81
N LEU A 526 -12.70 -13.97 -6.96
CA LEU A 526 -12.73 -14.99 -8.01
C LEU A 526 -11.97 -16.27 -7.65
N GLN A 527 -10.96 -16.21 -6.79
CA GLN A 527 -10.23 -17.38 -6.29
C GLN A 527 -11.06 -18.21 -5.31
N GLU A 528 -12.02 -17.61 -4.62
CA GLU A 528 -12.96 -18.30 -3.73
C GLU A 528 -14.01 -19.14 -4.48
N VAL A 529 -14.17 -18.92 -5.80
CA VAL A 529 -15.11 -19.68 -6.62
C VAL A 529 -14.45 -20.97 -7.10
N GLU A 530 -15.04 -22.12 -6.73
CA GLU A 530 -14.60 -23.42 -7.22
C GLU A 530 -14.89 -23.57 -8.72
N LEU A 531 -13.86 -23.97 -9.49
CA LEU A 531 -13.96 -24.10 -10.94
C LEU A 531 -14.53 -25.48 -11.33
N ASP A 532 -15.79 -25.50 -11.76
CA ASP A 532 -16.41 -26.67 -12.38
C ASP A 532 -16.21 -26.70 -13.92
N ASP A 533 -16.59 -27.80 -14.57
CA ASP A 533 -16.48 -27.95 -16.03
C ASP A 533 -17.26 -26.89 -16.83
N SER A 534 -18.31 -26.30 -16.25
CA SER A 534 -19.12 -25.27 -16.88
C SER A 534 -18.42 -23.91 -16.86
N LEU A 535 -17.85 -23.54 -15.71
CA LEU A 535 -17.05 -22.34 -15.50
C LEU A 535 -15.75 -22.41 -16.30
N VAL A 536 -15.10 -23.57 -16.36
CA VAL A 536 -13.90 -23.75 -17.21
C VAL A 536 -14.21 -23.45 -18.68
N LYS A 537 -15.40 -23.82 -19.20
CA LYS A 537 -15.82 -23.45 -20.56
C LYS A 537 -15.97 -21.93 -20.72
N ILE A 538 -16.51 -21.24 -19.71
CA ILE A 538 -16.64 -19.78 -19.70
C ILE A 538 -15.26 -19.12 -19.68
N PHE A 539 -14.35 -19.57 -18.82
CA PHE A 539 -12.97 -19.07 -18.77
C PHE A 539 -12.28 -19.22 -20.13
N ARG A 540 -12.40 -20.38 -20.80
CA ARG A 540 -11.83 -20.58 -22.14
C ARG A 540 -12.47 -19.65 -23.18
N LYS A 541 -13.80 -19.58 -23.21
CA LYS A 541 -14.57 -18.71 -24.13
C LYS A 541 -14.17 -17.25 -23.96
N GLN A 542 -14.13 -16.76 -22.73
CA GLN A 542 -13.77 -15.38 -22.41
C GLN A 542 -12.30 -15.09 -22.69
N ALA A 543 -11.38 -16.02 -22.38
CA ALA A 543 -9.97 -15.88 -22.72
C ALA A 543 -9.72 -15.72 -24.23
N VAL A 544 -10.41 -16.52 -25.07
CA VAL A 544 -10.33 -16.39 -26.53
C VAL A 544 -10.86 -15.04 -26.98
N PHE A 545 -12.03 -14.62 -26.46
CA PHE A 545 -12.56 -13.29 -26.79
C PHE A 545 -11.63 -12.16 -26.38
N LEU A 546 -11.01 -12.21 -25.20
CA LEU A 546 -10.08 -11.17 -24.76
C LEU A 546 -8.84 -11.07 -25.69
N LEU A 547 -8.40 -12.18 -26.28
CA LEU A 547 -7.31 -12.18 -27.25
C LEU A 547 -7.73 -11.60 -28.62
N GLU A 548 -9.01 -11.79 -29.01
CA GLU A 548 -9.57 -11.39 -30.30
C GLU A 548 -10.29 -10.03 -30.30
N ALA A 549 -10.68 -9.50 -29.14
CA ALA A 549 -11.54 -8.32 -28.97
C ALA A 549 -10.91 -6.98 -29.38
N GLY A 550 -9.74 -6.98 -30.01
CA GLY A 550 -9.09 -5.77 -30.55
C GLY A 550 -8.90 -4.68 -29.47
N PRO A 551 -9.31 -3.42 -29.73
CA PRO A 551 -9.05 -2.27 -28.84
C PRO A 551 -9.90 -2.24 -27.56
N TYR A 552 -10.78 -3.23 -27.35
CA TYR A 552 -11.63 -3.30 -26.17
C TYR A 552 -11.01 -4.13 -25.03
N SER A 553 -9.97 -4.93 -25.33
CA SER A 553 -9.31 -5.77 -24.33
C SER A 553 -7.85 -5.39 -24.11
N GLY A 554 -7.42 -5.36 -22.85
CA GLY A 554 -6.01 -5.21 -22.47
C GLY A 554 -5.12 -6.36 -22.97
N LEU A 555 -5.72 -7.48 -23.41
CA LEU A 555 -5.05 -8.64 -24.02
C LEU A 555 -5.16 -8.67 -25.55
N GLY A 556 -5.76 -7.65 -26.17
CA GLY A 556 -5.90 -7.55 -27.64
C GLY A 556 -4.56 -7.52 -28.36
N GLU A 557 -4.53 -7.74 -29.67
CA GLU A 557 -3.27 -7.77 -30.43
C GLU A 557 -2.50 -6.44 -30.38
N ILE A 558 -3.21 -5.32 -30.45
CA ILE A 558 -2.66 -3.96 -30.37
C ILE A 558 -3.35 -3.26 -29.19
N VAL A 559 -2.56 -2.63 -28.32
CA VAL A 559 -3.06 -1.91 -27.13
C VAL A 559 -2.43 -0.52 -27.07
N HIS A 560 -3.18 0.43 -26.53
CA HIS A 560 -2.73 1.82 -26.37
C HIS A 560 -1.57 1.90 -25.35
N ARG A 561 -0.62 2.80 -25.58
CA ARG A 561 0.63 2.90 -24.79
C ARG A 561 0.39 3.21 -23.31
N GLU A 562 -0.70 3.93 -23.03
CA GLU A 562 -1.08 4.33 -21.67
C GLU A 562 -2.10 3.39 -21.02
N SER A 563 -2.35 2.22 -21.62
CA SER A 563 -3.26 1.24 -21.04
C SER A 563 -2.64 0.51 -19.85
N VAL A 564 -3.46 0.27 -18.82
CA VAL A 564 -3.05 -0.53 -17.65
C VAL A 564 -2.57 -1.91 -18.11
N PRO A 565 -1.37 -2.36 -17.72
CA PRO A 565 -0.88 -3.70 -18.05
C PRO A 565 -1.62 -4.81 -17.29
N MET A 566 -1.94 -5.91 -17.97
CA MET A 566 -2.80 -6.99 -17.42
C MET A 566 -2.01 -8.11 -16.73
N HIS A 567 -0.86 -7.83 -16.09
CA HIS A 567 0.03 -8.87 -15.58
C HIS A 567 -0.62 -9.73 -14.48
N THR A 568 -1.26 -9.09 -13.49
CA THR A 568 -1.90 -9.76 -12.36
C THR A 568 -3.09 -10.61 -12.82
N PHE A 569 -3.98 -10.02 -13.61
CA PHE A 569 -5.10 -10.74 -14.22
C PHE A 569 -4.66 -11.91 -15.11
N ALA A 570 -3.66 -11.71 -15.98
CA ALA A 570 -3.16 -12.76 -16.85
C ALA A 570 -2.50 -13.91 -16.08
N ARG A 571 -1.84 -13.62 -14.95
CA ARG A 571 -1.31 -14.66 -14.06
C ARG A 571 -2.43 -15.50 -13.47
N TYR A 572 -3.51 -14.89 -13.01
CA TYR A 572 -4.68 -15.61 -12.52
C TYR A 572 -5.30 -16.50 -13.61
N LEU A 573 -5.52 -15.94 -14.81
CA LEU A 573 -6.01 -16.73 -15.95
C LEU A 573 -5.07 -17.88 -16.31
N PHE A 574 -3.76 -17.64 -16.29
CA PHE A 574 -2.74 -18.66 -16.54
C PHE A 574 -2.84 -19.81 -15.54
N THR A 575 -2.87 -19.52 -14.24
CA THR A 575 -2.96 -20.55 -13.20
C THR A 575 -4.27 -21.34 -13.25
N SER A 576 -5.39 -20.67 -13.54
CA SER A 576 -6.72 -21.31 -13.60
C SER A 576 -6.90 -22.18 -14.84
N LEU A 577 -6.35 -21.76 -15.99
CA LEU A 577 -6.48 -22.48 -17.25
C LEU A 577 -5.39 -23.54 -17.49
N LEU A 578 -4.21 -23.44 -16.85
CA LEU A 578 -3.09 -24.34 -17.09
C LEU A 578 -3.43 -25.84 -16.97
N PRO A 579 -4.21 -26.32 -15.98
CA PRO A 579 -4.58 -27.74 -15.88
C PRO A 579 -5.52 -28.21 -17.01
N HIS A 580 -6.19 -27.28 -17.69
CA HIS A 580 -7.32 -27.55 -18.58
C HIS A 580 -7.00 -27.30 -20.06
N ASP A 581 -6.25 -26.23 -20.36
CA ASP A 581 -5.81 -25.82 -21.69
C ASP A 581 -4.50 -25.03 -21.58
N ALA A 582 -3.39 -25.76 -21.61
CA ALA A 582 -2.07 -25.16 -21.47
C ALA A 582 -1.72 -24.24 -22.66
N GLU A 583 -2.15 -24.55 -23.88
CA GLU A 583 -1.82 -23.74 -25.07
C GLU A 583 -2.47 -22.36 -25.00
N LEU A 584 -3.75 -22.31 -24.61
CA LEU A 584 -4.46 -21.05 -24.40
C LEU A 584 -3.85 -20.25 -23.23
N ALA A 585 -3.52 -20.92 -22.12
CA ALA A 585 -2.88 -20.27 -20.97
C ALA A 585 -1.57 -19.57 -21.36
N TYR A 586 -0.66 -20.27 -22.07
CA TYR A 586 0.60 -19.68 -22.53
C TYR A 586 0.39 -18.51 -23.50
N LYS A 587 -0.58 -18.61 -24.43
CA LYS A 587 -0.91 -17.49 -25.33
C LYS A 587 -1.32 -16.23 -24.59
N ILE A 588 -2.18 -16.35 -23.57
CA ILE A 588 -2.61 -15.21 -22.73
C ILE A 588 -1.42 -14.61 -22.00
N ALA A 589 -0.62 -15.44 -21.33
CA ALA A 589 0.47 -14.98 -20.49
C ALA A 589 1.60 -14.33 -21.31
N LEU A 590 1.95 -14.90 -22.47
CA LEU A 590 2.90 -14.30 -23.42
C LEU A 590 2.40 -12.95 -23.95
N ARG A 591 1.10 -12.84 -24.28
CA ARG A 591 0.49 -11.59 -24.75
C ARG A 591 0.50 -10.51 -23.66
N ALA A 592 0.23 -10.89 -22.42
CA ALA A 592 0.17 -9.98 -21.28
C ALA A 592 1.55 -9.53 -20.79
N MET A 593 2.63 -10.21 -21.17
CA MET A 593 3.99 -9.88 -20.71
C MET A 593 4.50 -8.55 -21.28
N ARG A 594 3.90 -8.04 -22.36
CA ARG A 594 4.24 -6.73 -22.93
C ARG A 594 4.00 -5.60 -21.92
N LEU A 595 4.81 -4.55 -22.00
CA LEU A 595 4.66 -3.34 -21.21
C LEU A 595 4.52 -2.13 -22.15
N PRO A 596 3.29 -1.80 -22.60
CA PRO A 596 3.06 -0.87 -23.72
C PRO A 596 3.67 0.52 -23.55
N VAL A 597 3.84 0.98 -22.31
CA VAL A 597 4.44 2.29 -21.99
C VAL A 597 5.92 2.35 -22.34
N LEU A 598 6.63 1.22 -22.30
CA LEU A 598 8.07 1.13 -22.61
C LEU A 598 8.34 0.65 -24.06
N GLU A 599 7.30 0.28 -24.81
CA GLU A 599 7.45 -0.07 -26.22
C GLU A 599 7.89 1.18 -27.01
N SER A 600 9.13 1.16 -27.49
CA SER A 600 9.68 2.22 -28.34
C SER A 600 8.95 2.22 -29.68
N THR A 601 8.45 3.37 -30.12
CA THR A 601 7.98 3.58 -31.49
C THR A 601 9.17 3.49 -32.44
N ALA A 602 9.61 2.28 -32.75
CA ALA A 602 10.71 2.02 -33.67
C ALA A 602 10.39 0.76 -34.48
N SER A 603 9.53 0.92 -35.48
CA SER A 603 9.46 0.02 -36.63
C SER A 603 9.78 0.81 -37.89
N SER A 604 11.03 0.71 -38.33
CA SER A 604 11.41 0.73 -39.75
C SER A 604 12.88 0.36 -39.84
N GLY A 605 13.18 -0.69 -40.61
CA GLY A 605 14.47 -1.38 -40.60
C GLY A 605 15.68 -0.52 -40.93
N ASP A 606 16.72 -0.67 -40.12
CA ASP A 606 18.11 -0.64 -40.55
C ASP A 606 18.97 -1.29 -39.46
N LEU A 607 19.38 -2.54 -39.70
CA LEU A 607 20.10 -3.43 -38.77
C LEU A 607 21.61 -3.11 -38.65
N SER A 608 22.02 -1.86 -38.89
CA SER A 608 23.42 -1.48 -38.90
C SER A 608 23.69 -0.20 -38.09
N ARG A 609 23.54 -0.26 -36.77
CA ARG A 609 24.25 0.61 -35.82
C ARG A 609 24.12 0.10 -34.37
N PRO A 610 25.21 0.08 -33.56
CA PRO A 610 25.12 -0.33 -32.16
C PRO A 610 24.30 0.67 -31.35
N HIS A 611 23.33 0.18 -30.58
CA HIS A 611 22.46 0.97 -29.73
C HIS A 611 23.24 1.58 -28.55
N HIS A 612 23.65 2.85 -28.70
CA HIS A 612 23.98 3.74 -27.58
C HIS A 612 23.03 4.94 -27.63
N ILE A 613 21.90 4.87 -26.94
CA ILE A 613 21.12 6.08 -26.62
C ILE A 613 20.61 5.96 -25.19
N VAL A 614 21.40 6.50 -24.25
CA VAL A 614 20.86 7.15 -23.06
C VAL A 614 20.44 8.54 -23.53
N SER A 615 19.14 8.72 -23.81
CA SER A 615 18.58 10.06 -24.08
C SER A 615 17.75 10.49 -22.88
N VAL A 616 18.34 11.43 -22.15
CA VAL A 616 17.72 12.21 -21.10
C VAL A 616 16.74 13.18 -21.77
N VAL A 617 15.45 12.81 -21.81
CA VAL A 617 14.33 13.75 -22.02
C VAL A 617 13.24 13.40 -21.00
N PRO A 618 13.12 14.11 -19.86
CA PRO A 618 12.23 13.71 -18.76
C PRO A 618 10.72 13.94 -19.00
N ASN A 619 10.31 14.53 -20.14
CA ASN A 619 8.97 15.10 -20.32
C ASN A 619 8.06 14.36 -21.32
N ARG A 620 8.31 13.08 -21.65
CA ARG A 620 7.45 12.31 -22.58
C ARG A 620 6.88 11.00 -22.06
N TYR A 621 7.18 10.60 -20.83
CA TYR A 621 6.59 9.41 -20.23
C TYR A 621 5.45 9.79 -19.28
N PRO A 622 4.29 9.12 -19.34
CA PRO A 622 3.23 9.28 -18.34
C PRO A 622 3.80 9.04 -16.94
N ARG A 623 3.38 9.83 -15.95
CA ARG A 623 3.83 9.65 -14.55
C ARG A 623 3.09 8.47 -13.91
N TRP A 624 3.58 7.26 -14.18
CA TRP A 624 3.11 6.04 -13.53
C TRP A 624 3.88 5.83 -12.22
N PHE A 625 3.29 6.26 -11.12
CA PHE A 625 3.91 6.14 -9.80
C PHE A 625 3.96 4.68 -9.32
N THR A 626 3.05 3.83 -9.81
CA THR A 626 2.97 2.40 -9.51
C THR A 626 3.84 1.52 -10.44
N LEU A 627 4.67 2.10 -11.29
CA LEU A 627 5.48 1.36 -12.27
C LEU A 627 6.32 0.24 -11.64
N SER A 628 6.95 0.50 -10.49
CA SER A 628 7.74 -0.50 -9.76
C SER A 628 6.89 -1.72 -9.34
N HIS A 629 5.65 -1.49 -8.90
CA HIS A 629 4.72 -2.58 -8.56
C HIS A 629 4.33 -3.38 -9.83
N ILE A 630 4.05 -2.69 -10.93
CA ILE A 630 3.71 -3.31 -12.23
C ILE A 630 4.86 -4.17 -12.75
N GLU A 631 6.11 -3.68 -12.70
CA GLU A 631 7.31 -4.44 -13.08
C GLU A 631 7.50 -5.68 -12.20
N SER A 632 7.16 -5.60 -10.91
CA SER A 632 7.15 -6.77 -10.02
C SER A 632 6.09 -7.79 -10.45
N GLN A 633 4.87 -7.36 -10.79
CA GLN A 633 3.83 -8.28 -11.29
C GLN A 633 4.21 -8.91 -12.64
N GLN A 634 4.85 -8.16 -13.54
CA GLN A 634 5.41 -8.67 -14.79
C GLN A 634 6.44 -9.78 -14.53
N CYS A 635 7.35 -9.55 -13.57
CA CYS A 635 8.35 -10.51 -13.13
C CYS A 635 7.70 -11.78 -12.53
N GLU A 636 6.64 -11.63 -11.72
CA GLU A 636 5.97 -12.77 -11.10
C GLU A 636 5.19 -13.62 -12.11
N LEU A 637 4.57 -13.00 -13.12
CA LEU A 637 3.96 -13.70 -14.26
C LEU A 637 5.01 -14.54 -15.01
N ALA A 638 6.16 -13.95 -15.35
CA ALA A 638 7.24 -14.65 -16.03
C ALA A 638 7.81 -15.83 -15.21
N SER A 639 7.99 -15.65 -13.90
CA SER A 639 8.46 -16.72 -12.99
C SER A 639 7.47 -17.89 -12.93
N THR A 640 6.16 -17.59 -12.93
CA THR A 640 5.10 -18.60 -12.95
C THR A 640 5.10 -19.39 -14.26
N MET A 641 5.31 -18.72 -15.40
CA MET A 641 5.43 -19.36 -16.72
C MET A 641 6.66 -20.26 -16.84
N LEU A 642 7.82 -19.82 -16.31
CA LEU A 642 9.05 -20.62 -16.27
C LEU A 642 8.88 -21.88 -15.42
N THR A 643 8.21 -21.75 -14.26
CA THR A 643 7.92 -22.89 -13.37
C THR A 643 7.03 -23.91 -14.07
N ALA A 644 5.98 -23.46 -14.74
CA ALA A 644 5.04 -24.32 -15.47
C ALA A 644 5.65 -24.95 -16.74
N ALA A 645 6.67 -24.32 -17.34
CA ALA A 645 7.32 -24.81 -18.56
C ALA A 645 8.42 -25.84 -18.26
N LYS A 646 8.66 -26.18 -17.00
CA LYS A 646 9.65 -27.18 -16.59
C LYS A 646 9.42 -28.51 -17.33
N GLY A 647 10.45 -29.01 -18.00
CA GLY A 647 10.39 -30.22 -18.82
C GLY A 647 9.90 -30.03 -20.26
N ASP A 648 9.48 -28.84 -20.69
CA ASP A 648 9.10 -28.53 -22.08
C ASP A 648 10.05 -27.51 -22.72
N SER A 649 11.02 -28.00 -23.49
CA SER A 649 12.03 -27.17 -24.16
C SER A 649 11.46 -26.08 -25.07
N ARG A 650 10.38 -26.35 -25.81
CA ARG A 650 9.81 -25.39 -26.78
C ARG A 650 9.12 -24.24 -26.06
N ARG A 651 8.39 -24.56 -25.00
CA ARG A 651 7.75 -23.53 -24.16
C ARG A 651 8.80 -22.70 -23.45
N LEU A 652 9.85 -23.31 -22.91
CA LEU A 652 10.95 -22.58 -22.26
C LEU A 652 11.64 -21.59 -23.21
N GLU A 653 11.92 -21.98 -24.46
CA GLU A 653 12.47 -21.08 -25.48
C GLU A 653 11.54 -19.91 -25.76
N THR A 654 10.24 -20.18 -25.96
CA THR A 654 9.24 -19.14 -26.24
C THR A 654 9.11 -18.14 -25.07
N VAL A 655 9.13 -18.64 -23.82
CA VAL A 655 9.08 -17.81 -22.62
C VAL A 655 10.35 -16.97 -22.47
N LEU A 656 11.52 -17.56 -22.74
CA LEU A 656 12.80 -16.86 -22.72
C LEU A 656 12.82 -15.69 -23.72
N GLU A 657 12.42 -15.93 -24.98
CA GLU A 657 12.33 -14.88 -26.00
C GLU A 657 11.39 -13.74 -25.57
N SER A 658 10.26 -14.08 -24.97
CA SER A 658 9.31 -13.09 -24.46
C SER A 658 9.88 -12.27 -23.30
N ILE A 659 10.59 -12.90 -22.35
CA ILE A 659 11.27 -12.21 -21.24
C ILE A 659 12.32 -11.25 -21.80
N GLN A 660 13.17 -11.71 -22.72
CA GLN A 660 14.23 -10.91 -23.31
C GLN A 660 13.70 -9.68 -24.06
N LYS A 661 12.52 -9.81 -24.68
CA LYS A 661 11.86 -8.73 -25.44
C LYS A 661 11.16 -7.72 -24.54
N ASN A 662 10.43 -8.17 -23.51
CA ASN A 662 9.46 -7.33 -22.81
C ASN A 662 9.92 -6.86 -21.42
N ILE A 663 10.87 -7.54 -20.78
CA ILE A 663 11.37 -7.17 -19.45
C ILE A 663 12.69 -6.40 -19.61
N HIS A 664 12.72 -5.16 -19.14
CA HIS A 664 13.88 -4.27 -19.33
C HIS A 664 14.67 -4.02 -18.04
N SER A 665 14.08 -4.31 -16.87
CA SER A 665 14.74 -4.10 -15.58
C SER A 665 15.78 -5.19 -15.29
N SER A 666 17.06 -4.80 -15.25
CA SER A 666 18.17 -5.72 -14.99
C SER A 666 18.05 -6.48 -13.66
N SER A 667 17.43 -5.89 -12.64
CA SER A 667 17.17 -6.55 -11.36
C SER A 667 16.09 -7.63 -11.44
N HIS A 668 15.02 -7.39 -12.23
CA HIS A 668 13.96 -8.38 -12.43
C HIS A 668 14.43 -9.53 -13.32
N ILE A 669 15.20 -9.26 -14.38
CA ILE A 669 15.83 -10.31 -15.20
C ILE A 669 16.76 -11.17 -14.35
N PHE A 670 17.56 -10.55 -13.47
CA PHE A 670 18.44 -11.29 -12.56
C PHE A 670 17.65 -12.15 -11.56
N LYS A 671 16.56 -11.63 -10.98
CA LYS A 671 15.65 -12.40 -10.13
C LYS A 671 15.08 -13.62 -10.87
N LEU A 672 14.62 -13.43 -12.12
CA LEU A 672 14.11 -14.53 -12.96
C LEU A 672 15.19 -15.58 -13.25
N ALA A 673 16.43 -15.15 -13.50
CA ALA A 673 17.56 -16.07 -13.67
C ALA A 673 17.79 -16.91 -12.40
N GLN A 674 17.71 -16.29 -11.22
CA GLN A 674 17.83 -16.97 -9.92
C GLN A 674 16.67 -17.92 -9.64
N ASP A 675 15.44 -17.52 -9.93
CA ASP A 675 14.24 -18.36 -9.77
C ASP A 675 14.35 -19.59 -10.67
N ALA A 676 14.69 -19.42 -11.96
CA ALA A 676 14.90 -20.51 -12.90
C ALA A 676 15.99 -21.49 -12.43
N PHE A 677 17.12 -20.97 -11.93
CA PHE A 677 18.19 -21.78 -11.36
C PHE A 677 17.72 -22.61 -10.16
N LYS A 678 16.97 -21.98 -9.25
CA LYS A 678 16.44 -22.63 -8.05
C LYS A 678 15.46 -23.75 -8.42
N ILE A 679 14.58 -23.52 -9.40
CA ILE A 679 13.63 -24.53 -9.90
C ILE A 679 14.36 -25.70 -10.59
N ALA A 680 15.47 -25.41 -11.28
CA ALA A 680 16.26 -26.41 -11.98
C ALA A 680 17.09 -27.30 -11.03
N THR A 681 17.42 -26.83 -9.83
CA THR A 681 18.32 -27.49 -8.86
C THR A 681 17.62 -28.07 -7.62
N LEU A 682 16.29 -28.20 -7.67
CA LEU A 682 15.48 -28.76 -6.56
C LEU A 682 15.98 -30.17 -6.15
N MET A 683 16.14 -30.36 -4.84
CA MET A 683 16.95 -31.43 -4.20
C MET A 683 16.50 -32.88 -4.46
N ASP A 684 15.29 -33.09 -4.98
CA ASP A 684 14.70 -34.43 -5.13
C ASP A 684 14.78 -34.99 -6.58
N SER A 685 15.35 -34.24 -7.53
CA SER A 685 15.44 -34.64 -8.95
C SER A 685 16.79 -34.28 -9.59
N LEU A 686 17.20 -35.01 -10.63
CA LEU A 686 18.33 -34.60 -11.48
C LEU A 686 18.11 -33.18 -12.01
N PRO A 687 19.17 -32.34 -12.08
CA PRO A 687 19.02 -30.96 -12.50
C PRO A 687 18.51 -30.85 -13.94
N ASP A 688 17.52 -29.99 -14.15
CA ASP A 688 16.97 -29.74 -15.49
C ASP A 688 17.94 -28.86 -16.28
N ILE A 689 18.74 -29.49 -17.13
CA ILE A 689 19.76 -28.84 -17.95
C ILE A 689 19.13 -27.79 -18.89
N THR A 690 17.90 -28.00 -19.37
CA THR A 690 17.25 -27.04 -20.26
C THR A 690 16.90 -25.75 -19.52
N LEU A 691 16.39 -25.86 -18.30
CA LEU A 691 16.08 -24.71 -17.46
C LEU A 691 17.34 -24.02 -16.92
N LEU A 692 18.42 -24.77 -16.65
CA LEU A 692 19.73 -24.19 -16.33
C LEU A 692 20.29 -23.36 -17.50
N LYS A 693 20.11 -23.80 -18.75
CA LYS A 693 20.50 -23.02 -19.93
C LYS A 693 19.69 -21.71 -20.03
N VAL A 694 18.38 -21.75 -19.79
CA VAL A 694 17.53 -20.55 -19.74
C VAL A 694 18.01 -19.59 -18.65
N SER A 695 18.31 -20.11 -17.45
CA SER A 695 18.86 -19.33 -16.34
C SER A 695 20.20 -18.67 -16.71
N LEU A 696 21.09 -19.40 -17.37
CA LEU A 696 22.36 -18.90 -17.85
C LEU A 696 22.16 -17.78 -18.89
N GLU A 697 21.30 -17.96 -19.88
CA GLU A 697 21.02 -16.95 -20.92
C GLU A 697 20.45 -15.65 -20.34
N LEU A 698 19.51 -15.74 -19.39
CA LEU A 698 19.02 -14.55 -18.65
C LEU A 698 20.15 -13.87 -17.87
N GLY A 699 21.00 -14.65 -17.19
CA GLY A 699 22.18 -14.13 -16.50
C GLY A 699 23.17 -13.43 -17.44
N LEU A 700 23.40 -13.97 -18.64
CA LEU A 700 24.25 -13.36 -19.67
C LEU A 700 23.67 -12.04 -20.17
N GLN A 701 22.35 -11.96 -20.36
CA GLN A 701 21.68 -10.71 -20.71
C GLN A 701 21.89 -9.63 -19.64
N VAL A 702 21.77 -9.99 -18.36
CA VAL A 702 22.05 -9.06 -17.24
C VAL A 702 23.50 -8.57 -17.29
N MET A 703 24.46 -9.44 -17.60
CA MET A 703 25.87 -9.03 -17.70
C MET A 703 26.09 -8.01 -18.81
N ARG A 704 25.44 -8.20 -19.97
CA ARG A 704 25.51 -7.25 -21.10
C ARG A 704 24.90 -5.90 -20.74
N ILE A 705 23.73 -5.87 -20.09
CA ILE A 705 23.05 -4.63 -19.67
C ILE A 705 23.85 -3.89 -18.59
N THR A 706 24.46 -4.62 -17.66
CA THR A 706 25.17 -4.04 -16.51
C THR A 706 26.63 -3.69 -16.78
N LEU A 707 27.17 -3.99 -17.96
CA LEU A 707 28.59 -3.76 -18.27
C LEU A 707 28.95 -2.27 -18.29
N SER A 708 28.05 -1.42 -18.79
CA SER A 708 28.25 0.03 -18.90
C SER A 708 27.57 0.83 -17.78
N THR A 709 26.83 0.18 -16.89
CA THR A 709 26.08 0.85 -15.82
C THR A 709 26.67 0.54 -14.44
N LEU A 710 26.76 1.56 -13.59
CA LEU A 710 27.27 1.41 -12.22
C LEU A 710 26.26 0.62 -11.38
N ASN A 711 26.54 -0.66 -11.15
CA ASN A 711 25.73 -1.52 -10.29
C ASN A 711 26.58 -2.06 -9.13
N TRP A 712 26.23 -1.66 -7.91
CA TRP A 712 26.96 -2.04 -6.69
C TRP A 712 26.94 -3.56 -6.42
N ARG A 713 25.93 -4.29 -6.92
CA ARG A 713 25.82 -5.76 -6.81
C ARG A 713 26.51 -6.53 -7.94
N ARG A 714 27.11 -5.84 -8.94
CA ARG A 714 27.64 -6.49 -10.14
C ARG A 714 28.62 -7.64 -9.84
N ARG A 715 29.53 -7.47 -8.88
CA ARG A 715 30.48 -8.54 -8.51
C ARG A 715 29.79 -9.80 -7.98
N GLU A 716 28.68 -9.66 -7.26
CA GLU A 716 27.88 -10.79 -6.79
C GLU A 716 27.17 -11.48 -7.94
N MET A 717 26.61 -10.71 -8.87
CA MET A 717 25.99 -11.24 -10.08
C MET A 717 26.98 -12.03 -10.95
N VAL A 718 28.23 -11.54 -11.09
CA VAL A 718 29.30 -12.25 -11.81
C VAL A 718 29.62 -13.58 -11.13
N ARG A 719 29.79 -13.59 -9.79
CA ARG A 719 30.05 -14.85 -9.05
C ARG A 719 28.90 -15.85 -9.19
N TRP A 720 27.67 -15.36 -9.12
CA TRP A 720 26.49 -16.18 -9.31
C TRP A 720 26.43 -16.76 -10.73
N LEU A 721 26.72 -15.95 -11.77
CA LEU A 721 26.74 -16.41 -13.16
C LEU A 721 27.77 -17.53 -13.38
N VAL A 722 28.97 -17.40 -12.81
CA VAL A 722 30.00 -18.46 -12.90
C VAL A 722 29.53 -19.73 -12.20
N THR A 723 28.82 -19.60 -11.09
CA THR A 723 28.21 -20.75 -10.40
C THR A 723 27.16 -21.42 -11.30
N CYS A 724 26.27 -20.63 -11.91
CA CYS A 724 25.27 -21.14 -12.86
C CYS A 724 25.92 -21.85 -14.06
N ALA A 725 26.94 -21.26 -14.68
CA ALA A 725 27.68 -21.87 -15.77
C ALA A 725 28.40 -23.17 -15.37
N THR A 726 28.85 -23.27 -14.11
CA THR A 726 29.44 -24.50 -13.55
C THR A 726 28.40 -25.62 -13.47
N GLU A 727 27.15 -25.34 -13.10
CA GLU A 727 26.09 -26.35 -13.09
C GLU A 727 25.61 -26.74 -14.51
N VAL A 728 25.71 -25.84 -15.49
CA VAL A 728 25.38 -26.14 -16.90
C VAL A 728 26.43 -27.06 -17.54
N GLY A 729 27.73 -26.83 -17.25
CA GLY A 729 28.81 -27.70 -17.68
C GLY A 729 30.03 -26.98 -18.28
N VAL A 730 31.04 -27.77 -18.64
CA VAL A 730 32.36 -27.31 -19.14
C VAL A 730 32.26 -26.36 -20.34
N TYR A 731 31.41 -26.68 -21.31
CA TYR A 731 31.22 -25.86 -22.52
C TYR A 731 30.67 -24.46 -22.21
N ALA A 732 29.81 -24.34 -21.19
CA ALA A 732 29.29 -23.04 -20.79
C ALA A 732 30.39 -22.16 -20.17
N LEU A 733 31.24 -22.75 -19.31
CA LEU A 733 32.40 -22.06 -18.75
C LEU A 733 33.38 -21.60 -19.83
N ASP A 734 33.68 -22.45 -20.81
CA ASP A 734 34.56 -22.08 -21.91
C ASP A 734 33.95 -20.96 -22.78
N SER A 735 32.65 -21.06 -23.09
CA SER A 735 31.93 -20.03 -23.87
C SER A 735 31.94 -18.65 -23.20
N ILE A 736 31.70 -18.56 -21.89
CA ILE A 736 31.74 -17.27 -21.17
C ILE A 736 33.18 -16.70 -21.09
N MET A 737 34.19 -17.57 -21.03
CA MET A 737 35.60 -17.16 -21.05
C MET A 737 36.01 -16.64 -22.43
N GLN A 738 35.55 -17.27 -23.51
CA GLN A 738 35.82 -16.78 -24.88
C GLN A 738 35.11 -15.46 -25.19
N SER A 739 33.89 -15.28 -24.68
CA SER A 739 33.05 -14.09 -24.93
C SER A 739 33.20 -12.98 -23.88
N TRP A 740 34.24 -13.06 -23.04
CA TRP A 740 34.41 -12.22 -21.84
C TRP A 740 34.33 -10.72 -22.11
N PHE A 741 34.81 -10.26 -23.27
CA PHE A 741 34.88 -8.84 -23.65
C PHE A 741 33.50 -8.17 -23.77
N THR A 742 32.43 -8.95 -23.95
CA THR A 742 31.03 -8.46 -23.99
C THR A 742 30.29 -8.61 -22.66
N LEU A 743 30.87 -9.31 -21.69
CA LEU A 743 30.18 -9.75 -20.46
C LEU A 743 30.81 -9.15 -19.19
N PHE A 744 32.13 -9.06 -19.15
CA PHE A 744 32.89 -8.74 -17.94
C PHE A 744 33.88 -7.60 -18.17
N THR A 745 34.16 -6.86 -17.10
CA THR A 745 35.35 -6.00 -17.07
C THR A 745 36.62 -6.87 -16.96
N PRO A 746 37.80 -6.39 -17.42
CA PRO A 746 39.04 -7.16 -17.34
C PRO A 746 39.36 -7.67 -15.92
N THR A 747 39.04 -6.86 -14.90
CA THR A 747 39.26 -7.20 -13.49
C THR A 747 38.29 -8.28 -13.00
N GLU A 748 37.01 -8.23 -13.39
CA GLU A 748 36.03 -9.27 -13.08
C GLU A 748 36.40 -10.61 -13.75
N ALA A 749 36.78 -10.57 -15.03
CA ALA A 749 37.16 -11.74 -15.79
C ALA A 749 38.40 -12.45 -15.20
N THR A 750 39.41 -11.69 -14.78
CA THR A 750 40.63 -12.25 -14.17
C THR A 750 40.43 -12.69 -12.74
N SER A 751 39.95 -11.78 -11.87
CA SER A 751 39.93 -12.03 -10.43
C SER A 751 38.80 -12.95 -9.97
N ILE A 752 37.66 -12.97 -10.69
CA ILE A 752 36.49 -13.77 -10.33
C ILE A 752 36.36 -14.97 -11.26
N VAL A 753 36.21 -14.76 -12.57
CA VAL A 753 35.88 -15.85 -13.51
C VAL A 753 37.03 -16.85 -13.62
N ALA A 754 38.23 -16.40 -14.02
CA ALA A 754 39.38 -17.29 -14.21
C ALA A 754 39.82 -17.96 -12.90
N THR A 755 39.87 -17.23 -11.78
CA THR A 755 40.19 -17.79 -10.46
C THR A 755 39.21 -18.87 -10.03
N THR A 756 37.90 -18.67 -10.26
CA THR A 756 36.87 -19.65 -9.87
C THR A 756 36.94 -20.88 -10.76
N VAL A 757 37.12 -20.73 -12.08
CA VAL A 757 37.28 -21.85 -13.01
C VAL A 757 38.48 -22.72 -12.64
N MET A 758 39.60 -22.10 -12.23
CA MET A 758 40.82 -22.81 -11.83
C MET A 758 40.80 -23.37 -10.39
N SER A 759 39.71 -23.19 -9.64
CA SER A 759 39.61 -23.63 -8.25
C SER A 759 39.36 -25.14 -8.12
N ASN A 760 39.86 -25.74 -7.03
CA ASN A 760 39.62 -27.15 -6.72
C ASN A 760 38.12 -27.46 -6.55
N SER A 761 37.31 -26.50 -6.09
CA SER A 761 35.86 -26.68 -5.97
C SER A 761 35.16 -26.91 -7.30
N THR A 762 35.61 -26.26 -8.37
CA THR A 762 35.02 -26.40 -9.71
C THR A 762 35.36 -27.77 -10.30
N ILE A 763 36.59 -28.24 -10.09
CA ILE A 763 37.05 -29.57 -10.53
C ILE A 763 36.20 -30.68 -9.89
N VAL A 764 35.96 -30.58 -8.58
CA VAL A 764 35.17 -31.57 -7.85
C VAL A 764 33.70 -31.56 -8.28
N ARG A 765 33.10 -30.38 -8.48
CA ARG A 765 31.69 -30.28 -8.89
C ARG A 765 31.42 -30.79 -10.30
N LEU A 766 32.32 -30.53 -11.24
CA LEU A 766 32.16 -30.94 -12.64
C LEU A 766 32.66 -32.35 -12.95
N HIS A 767 33.28 -33.04 -11.99
CA HIS A 767 33.92 -34.35 -12.19
C HIS A 767 34.84 -34.38 -13.41
N LEU A 768 35.68 -33.35 -13.56
CA LEU A 768 36.53 -33.18 -14.74
C LEU A 768 37.59 -34.28 -14.84
N ASP A 769 37.80 -34.77 -16.06
CA ASP A 769 39.00 -35.55 -16.37
C ASP A 769 40.24 -34.64 -16.50
N CYS A 770 41.43 -35.24 -16.50
CA CYS A 770 42.70 -34.51 -16.57
C CYS A 770 42.81 -33.65 -17.85
N HIS A 771 42.19 -34.09 -18.95
CA HIS A 771 42.26 -33.42 -20.25
C HIS A 771 41.37 -32.17 -20.29
N GLN A 772 40.12 -32.28 -19.83
CA GLN A 772 39.16 -31.18 -19.69
C GLN A 772 39.66 -30.14 -18.69
N GLN A 773 40.30 -30.58 -17.60
CA GLN A 773 40.93 -29.69 -16.64
C GLN A 773 42.05 -28.85 -17.29
N GLU A 774 42.91 -29.47 -18.10
CA GLU A 774 44.00 -28.78 -18.78
C GLU A 774 43.49 -27.80 -19.85
N ASN A 775 42.47 -28.19 -20.61
CA ASN A 775 41.82 -27.32 -21.59
C ASN A 775 41.20 -26.08 -20.93
N LEU A 776 40.44 -26.25 -19.85
CA LEU A 776 39.87 -25.11 -19.10
C LEU A 776 40.94 -24.22 -18.49
N ALA A 777 42.02 -24.81 -17.96
CA ALA A 777 43.15 -24.04 -17.44
C ALA A 777 43.85 -23.23 -18.54
N SER A 778 43.97 -23.79 -19.75
CA SER A 778 44.52 -23.10 -20.91
C SER A 778 43.65 -21.90 -21.33
N SER A 779 42.32 -22.09 -21.40
CA SER A 779 41.37 -21.00 -21.67
C SER A 779 41.42 -19.90 -20.60
N ALA A 780 41.49 -20.28 -19.32
CA ALA A 780 41.59 -19.33 -18.21
C ALA A 780 42.91 -18.52 -18.22
N ARG A 781 44.04 -19.16 -18.55
CA ARG A 781 45.33 -18.46 -18.75
C ARG A 781 45.27 -17.49 -19.91
N THR A 782 44.73 -17.93 -21.06
CA THR A 782 44.56 -17.08 -22.25
C THR A 782 43.71 -15.85 -21.94
N LEU A 783 42.57 -16.04 -21.27
CA LEU A 783 41.70 -14.97 -20.78
C LEU A 783 42.49 -13.99 -19.89
N ALA A 784 43.26 -14.52 -18.93
CA ALA A 784 44.00 -13.69 -17.99
C ALA A 784 45.09 -12.84 -18.66
N LEU A 785 45.79 -13.40 -19.66
CA LEU A 785 46.76 -12.67 -20.47
C LEU A 785 46.09 -11.56 -21.29
N GLN A 786 44.96 -11.84 -21.95
CA GLN A 786 44.23 -10.83 -22.71
C GLN A 786 43.73 -9.67 -21.83
N CYS A 787 43.25 -9.99 -20.61
CA CYS A 787 42.86 -8.98 -19.64
C CYS A 787 44.04 -8.15 -19.14
N ALA A 788 45.19 -8.78 -18.88
CA ALA A 788 46.42 -8.09 -18.50
C ALA A 788 46.95 -7.17 -19.62
N MET A 789 46.77 -7.52 -20.89
CA MET A 789 47.13 -6.62 -22.00
C MET A 789 46.22 -5.39 -22.06
N LYS A 790 44.93 -5.53 -21.73
CA LYS A 790 43.94 -4.44 -21.82
C LYS A 790 43.96 -3.49 -20.62
N ASP A 791 44.13 -4.04 -19.41
CA ASP A 791 44.27 -3.27 -18.17
C ASP A 791 45.39 -3.87 -17.30
N PRO A 792 46.67 -3.59 -17.64
CA PRO A 792 47.80 -4.15 -16.92
C PRO A 792 47.81 -3.78 -15.44
N GLN A 793 47.33 -2.58 -15.09
CA GLN A 793 47.46 -2.04 -13.74
C GLN A 793 46.66 -2.84 -12.71
N ASN A 794 45.49 -3.35 -13.09
CA ASN A 794 44.62 -4.09 -12.17
C ASN A 794 44.66 -5.61 -12.39
N CYS A 795 45.06 -6.08 -13.57
CA CYS A 795 44.95 -7.50 -13.95
C CYS A 795 46.26 -8.29 -13.87
N ALA A 796 47.42 -7.63 -13.92
CA ALA A 796 48.68 -8.34 -14.15
C ALA A 796 49.10 -9.27 -13.00
N LEU A 797 48.88 -8.89 -11.74
CA LEU A 797 49.18 -9.76 -10.59
C LEU A 797 48.33 -11.05 -10.62
N SER A 798 47.05 -10.91 -10.95
CA SER A 798 46.13 -12.04 -11.11
C SER A 798 46.57 -12.94 -12.26
N ALA A 799 46.93 -12.37 -13.41
CA ALA A 799 47.43 -13.13 -14.55
C ALA A 799 48.72 -13.91 -14.24
N LEU A 800 49.67 -13.29 -13.54
CA LEU A 800 50.90 -13.95 -13.08
C LEU A 800 50.60 -15.13 -12.14
N THR A 801 49.64 -14.96 -11.23
CA THR A 801 49.24 -16.01 -10.29
C THR A 801 48.56 -17.19 -11.00
N LEU A 802 47.67 -16.92 -11.96
CA LEU A 802 46.96 -17.96 -12.72
C LEU A 802 47.90 -18.71 -13.68
N CYS A 803 48.96 -18.05 -14.16
CA CYS A 803 49.92 -18.65 -15.10
C CYS A 803 51.10 -19.35 -14.41
N GLU A 804 51.21 -19.36 -13.08
CA GLU A 804 52.40 -19.84 -12.35
C GLU A 804 52.83 -21.28 -12.71
N LYS A 805 51.88 -22.15 -13.06
CA LYS A 805 52.15 -23.55 -13.42
C LYS A 805 52.59 -23.76 -14.88
N ASP A 806 52.49 -22.75 -15.73
CA ASP A 806 52.83 -22.80 -17.15
C ASP A 806 53.91 -21.76 -17.46
N HIS A 807 55.12 -22.25 -17.73
CA HIS A 807 56.28 -21.39 -17.96
C HIS A 807 56.07 -20.39 -19.11
N ILE A 808 55.43 -20.81 -20.22
CA ILE A 808 55.28 -19.93 -21.40
C ILE A 808 54.29 -18.82 -21.10
N ALA A 809 53.15 -19.17 -20.49
CA ALA A 809 52.14 -18.20 -20.09
C ALA A 809 52.67 -17.24 -19.00
N PHE A 810 53.46 -17.74 -18.05
CA PHE A 810 54.07 -16.93 -16.99
C PHE A 810 55.08 -15.93 -17.55
N GLU A 811 55.96 -16.33 -18.46
CA GLU A 811 56.87 -15.39 -19.14
C GLU A 811 56.12 -14.32 -19.92
N THR A 812 55.05 -14.71 -20.61
CA THR A 812 54.21 -13.77 -21.37
C THR A 812 53.56 -12.75 -20.44
N ALA A 813 52.99 -13.19 -19.31
CA ALA A 813 52.41 -12.31 -18.29
C ALA A 813 53.47 -11.36 -17.69
N TYR A 814 54.68 -11.86 -17.43
CA TYR A 814 55.79 -11.03 -16.94
C TYR A 814 56.22 -9.98 -17.96
N GLN A 815 56.27 -10.34 -19.25
CA GLN A 815 56.59 -9.38 -20.31
C GLN A 815 55.54 -8.28 -20.44
N ILE A 816 54.25 -8.62 -20.33
CA ILE A 816 53.15 -7.63 -20.30
C ILE A 816 53.37 -6.61 -19.16
N VAL A 817 53.80 -7.08 -17.97
CA VAL A 817 54.12 -6.17 -16.86
C VAL A 817 55.28 -5.25 -17.20
N LEU A 818 56.35 -5.76 -17.81
CA LEU A 818 57.50 -4.94 -18.20
C LEU A 818 57.14 -3.88 -19.24
N ASP A 819 56.35 -4.26 -20.25
CA ASP A 819 55.90 -3.33 -21.28
C ASP A 819 54.97 -2.26 -20.69
N ALA A 820 54.06 -2.65 -19.80
CA ALA A 820 53.16 -1.73 -19.11
C ALA A 820 53.88 -0.83 -18.10
N ALA A 821 54.96 -1.32 -17.49
CA ALA A 821 55.84 -0.52 -16.66
C ALA A 821 56.51 0.60 -17.47
N ALA A 822 56.79 0.39 -18.76
CA ALA A 822 57.32 1.45 -19.63
C ALA A 822 56.26 2.49 -20.05
N THR A 823 54.98 2.09 -20.15
CA THR A 823 53.87 2.95 -20.62
C THR A 823 53.13 3.69 -19.51
N GLY A 824 53.56 3.58 -18.25
CA GLY A 824 53.05 4.40 -17.15
C GLY A 824 52.26 3.68 -16.05
N MET A 825 52.45 2.38 -15.84
CA MET A 825 51.88 1.67 -14.67
C MET A 825 52.28 2.36 -13.35
N SER A 826 51.35 2.42 -12.39
CA SER A 826 51.62 3.03 -11.09
C SER A 826 52.73 2.31 -10.33
N TYR A 827 53.61 3.09 -9.68
CA TYR A 827 54.72 2.54 -8.89
C TYR A 827 54.22 1.62 -7.76
N THR A 828 53.03 1.89 -7.19
CA THR A 828 52.42 1.06 -6.14
C THR A 828 52.12 -0.35 -6.61
N GLN A 829 51.60 -0.50 -7.84
CA GLN A 829 51.30 -1.81 -8.41
C GLN A 829 52.57 -2.53 -8.81
N LEU A 830 53.55 -1.82 -9.37
CA LEU A 830 54.85 -2.39 -9.71
C LEU A 830 55.58 -2.94 -8.48
N PHE A 831 55.59 -2.23 -7.35
CA PHE A 831 56.15 -2.74 -6.10
C PHE A 831 55.41 -3.95 -5.56
N THR A 832 54.08 -3.97 -5.67
CA THR A 832 53.27 -5.13 -5.27
C THR A 832 53.63 -6.37 -6.09
N ILE A 833 53.73 -6.23 -7.42
CA ILE A 833 54.13 -7.32 -8.32
C ILE A 833 55.59 -7.74 -8.07
N ALA A 834 56.49 -6.79 -7.84
CA ALA A 834 57.89 -7.07 -7.54
C ALA A 834 58.05 -7.89 -6.25
N ARG A 835 57.31 -7.56 -5.18
CA ARG A 835 57.27 -8.35 -3.94
C ARG A 835 56.72 -9.75 -4.18
N TYR A 836 55.66 -9.87 -4.96
CA TYR A 836 55.13 -11.18 -5.36
C TYR A 836 56.21 -12.03 -6.05
N MET A 837 56.99 -11.44 -6.98
CA MET A 837 58.10 -12.13 -7.67
C MET A 837 59.21 -12.57 -6.73
N GLU A 838 59.57 -11.76 -5.73
CA GLU A 838 60.57 -12.13 -4.72
C GLU A 838 60.08 -13.31 -3.87
N HIS A 839 58.84 -13.26 -3.37
CA HIS A 839 58.24 -14.33 -2.57
C HIS A 839 58.14 -15.67 -3.32
N ARG A 840 58.03 -15.64 -4.65
CA ARG A 840 58.01 -16.84 -5.51
C ARG A 840 59.40 -17.33 -5.90
N GLY A 841 60.47 -16.69 -5.42
CA GLY A 841 61.85 -17.13 -5.65
C GLY A 841 62.52 -16.56 -6.90
N TYR A 842 62.01 -15.46 -7.47
CA TYR A 842 62.58 -14.79 -8.65
C TYR A 842 63.17 -13.39 -8.30
N PRO A 843 64.23 -13.31 -7.48
CA PRO A 843 64.70 -12.03 -6.95
C PRO A 843 65.27 -11.10 -8.03
N MET A 844 65.89 -11.64 -9.09
CA MET A 844 66.40 -10.83 -10.21
C MET A 844 65.27 -10.20 -11.04
N ARG A 845 64.11 -10.87 -11.15
CA ARG A 845 62.92 -10.35 -11.84
C ARG A 845 62.22 -9.30 -11.00
N ALA A 846 62.13 -9.53 -9.70
CA ALA A 846 61.65 -8.56 -8.71
C ALA A 846 62.48 -7.27 -8.76
N TYR A 847 63.82 -7.39 -8.79
CA TYR A 847 64.73 -6.26 -8.88
C TYR A 847 64.50 -5.38 -10.11
N LYS A 848 64.34 -5.99 -11.30
CA LYS A 848 64.02 -5.25 -12.53
C LYS A 848 62.74 -4.43 -12.39
N LEU A 849 61.67 -5.02 -11.86
CA LEU A 849 60.38 -4.33 -11.63
C LEU A 849 60.49 -3.23 -10.57
N ALA A 850 61.20 -3.49 -9.47
CA ALA A 850 61.44 -2.50 -8.42
C ALA A 850 62.23 -1.29 -8.97
N THR A 851 63.21 -1.53 -9.84
CA THR A 851 64.00 -0.48 -10.49
C THR A 851 63.14 0.42 -11.39
N LEU A 852 62.20 -0.18 -12.15
CA LEU A 852 61.22 0.56 -12.96
C LEU A 852 60.22 1.34 -12.08
N ALA A 853 59.75 0.74 -10.99
CA ALA A 853 58.88 1.41 -10.02
C ALA A 853 59.56 2.64 -9.40
N MET A 854 60.85 2.50 -9.04
CA MET A 854 61.68 3.60 -8.52
C MET A 854 61.83 4.75 -9.52
N ALA A 855 61.88 4.47 -10.83
CA ALA A 855 61.94 5.51 -11.85
C ALA A 855 60.65 6.34 -11.95
N HIS A 856 59.51 5.76 -11.55
CA HIS A 856 58.18 6.39 -11.58
C HIS A 856 57.80 7.05 -10.24
N LEU A 857 58.58 6.83 -9.18
CA LEU A 857 58.36 7.38 -7.85
C LEU A 857 58.95 8.79 -7.73
N ASN A 858 58.24 9.69 -7.04
CA ASN A 858 58.76 11.00 -6.66
C ASN A 858 58.27 11.40 -5.25
N LEU A 859 59.13 11.23 -4.26
CA LEU A 859 58.93 11.65 -2.87
C LEU A 859 59.50 13.05 -2.65
N SER A 860 58.62 13.98 -2.29
CA SER A 860 58.96 15.38 -2.06
C SER A 860 59.57 15.62 -0.66
N TYR A 861 60.15 16.81 -0.44
CA TYR A 861 60.96 17.15 0.74
C TYR A 861 60.26 16.96 2.12
N ASN A 862 58.93 16.98 2.18
CA ASN A 862 58.13 16.96 3.43
C ASN A 862 57.23 15.72 3.57
N GLN A 863 57.60 14.59 2.94
CA GLN A 863 56.80 13.36 2.93
C GLN A 863 57.52 12.23 3.70
N ASP A 864 57.80 12.43 4.98
CA ASP A 864 58.52 11.49 5.86
C ASP A 864 57.66 10.31 6.37
N THR A 865 56.35 10.35 6.13
CA THR A 865 55.37 9.30 6.49
C THR A 865 54.71 8.63 5.28
N HIS A 866 55.25 8.86 4.07
CA HIS A 866 54.64 8.33 2.85
C HIS A 866 54.74 6.79 2.77
N PRO A 867 53.66 6.06 2.39
CA PRO A 867 53.64 4.60 2.37
C PRO A 867 54.73 3.97 1.49
N ALA A 868 55.08 4.63 0.37
CA ALA A 868 56.13 4.18 -0.53
C ALA A 868 57.54 4.14 0.09
N ILE A 869 57.78 4.77 1.26
CA ILE A 869 59.09 4.70 1.93
C ILE A 869 59.48 3.26 2.23
N ASN A 870 58.53 2.44 2.71
CA ASN A 870 58.78 1.03 2.97
C ASN A 870 59.13 0.25 1.69
N ASP A 871 58.53 0.63 0.56
CA ASP A 871 58.80 0.02 -0.75
C ASP A 871 60.20 0.38 -1.25
N VAL A 872 60.63 1.64 -1.08
CA VAL A 872 62.00 2.08 -1.41
C VAL A 872 63.02 1.38 -0.53
N LEU A 873 62.79 1.33 0.79
CA LEU A 873 63.69 0.66 1.73
C LEU A 873 63.83 -0.84 1.39
N TRP A 874 62.71 -1.49 1.07
CA TRP A 874 62.69 -2.87 0.60
C TRP A 874 63.46 -3.04 -0.72
N ALA A 875 63.25 -2.17 -1.71
CA ALA A 875 63.95 -2.24 -2.99
C ALA A 875 65.48 -2.08 -2.83
N CYS A 876 65.92 -1.19 -1.95
CA CYS A 876 67.33 -1.03 -1.59
C CYS A 876 67.89 -2.27 -0.89
N ALA A 877 67.13 -2.90 0.01
CA ALA A 877 67.52 -4.13 0.69
C ALA A 877 67.63 -5.31 -0.29
N LEU A 878 66.65 -5.48 -1.20
CA LEU A 878 66.68 -6.47 -2.27
C LEU A 878 67.92 -6.26 -3.16
N SER A 879 68.18 -5.03 -3.59
CA SER A 879 69.35 -4.69 -4.41
C SER A 879 70.67 -5.02 -3.70
N HIS A 880 70.75 -4.75 -2.40
CA HIS A 880 71.91 -5.10 -1.58
C HIS A 880 72.10 -6.61 -1.42
N SER A 881 71.00 -7.39 -1.36
CA SER A 881 71.06 -8.85 -1.28
C SER A 881 71.53 -9.52 -2.58
N LEU A 882 71.28 -8.89 -3.74
CA LEU A 882 71.68 -9.41 -5.05
C LEU A 882 73.15 -9.14 -5.38
N GLY A 883 73.70 -8.01 -4.94
CA GLY A 883 75.10 -7.70 -5.15
C GLY A 883 75.44 -6.21 -5.16
N LYS A 884 76.74 -5.92 -5.21
CA LYS A 884 77.25 -4.54 -5.21
C LYS A 884 76.95 -3.78 -6.52
N ASN A 885 76.82 -4.51 -7.64
CA ASN A 885 76.60 -3.91 -8.95
C ASN A 885 75.13 -3.44 -9.08
N GLU A 886 74.21 -4.24 -8.56
CA GLU A 886 72.77 -4.03 -8.55
C GLU A 886 72.41 -2.86 -7.61
N LEU A 887 73.06 -2.80 -6.45
CA LEU A 887 72.97 -1.64 -5.56
C LEU A 887 73.50 -0.36 -6.23
N ALA A 888 74.62 -0.43 -6.95
CA ALA A 888 75.20 0.71 -7.65
C ALA A 888 74.28 1.26 -8.75
N ALA A 889 73.51 0.41 -9.42
CA ALA A 889 72.53 0.82 -10.43
C ALA A 889 71.27 1.48 -9.84
N VAL A 890 70.83 1.08 -8.64
CA VAL A 890 69.60 1.63 -8.01
C VAL A 890 69.84 2.97 -7.30
N ILE A 891 71.04 3.21 -6.77
CA ILE A 891 71.36 4.44 -6.02
C ILE A 891 71.07 5.73 -6.80
N PRO A 892 71.46 5.88 -8.09
CA PRO A 892 71.10 7.06 -8.88
C PRO A 892 69.59 7.29 -9.01
N LEU A 893 68.80 6.21 -9.05
CA LEU A 893 67.33 6.28 -9.13
C LEU A 893 66.73 6.69 -7.79
N VAL A 894 67.26 6.20 -6.66
CA VAL A 894 66.88 6.63 -5.30
C VAL A 894 67.12 8.12 -5.13
N VAL A 895 68.31 8.60 -5.52
CA VAL A 895 68.68 10.03 -5.42
C VAL A 895 67.75 10.91 -6.27
N LYS A 896 67.31 10.42 -7.43
CA LYS A 896 66.38 11.15 -8.30
C LYS A 896 64.95 11.14 -7.77
N SER A 897 64.50 10.01 -7.22
CA SER A 897 63.12 9.77 -6.80
C SER A 897 62.82 10.24 -5.39
N VAL A 898 63.80 10.32 -4.49
CA VAL A 898 63.60 10.69 -3.08
C VAL A 898 64.31 11.99 -2.77
N LYS A 899 63.53 13.01 -2.38
CA LYS A 899 64.04 14.32 -1.97
C LYS A 899 63.94 14.55 -0.46
N CYS A 900 63.27 13.65 0.26
CA CYS A 900 63.13 13.74 1.71
C CYS A 900 64.45 13.34 2.40
N ALA A 901 65.06 14.30 3.10
CA ALA A 901 66.39 14.16 3.69
C ALA A 901 66.49 13.04 4.74
N THR A 902 65.47 12.89 5.59
CA THR A 902 65.43 11.85 6.64
C THR A 902 65.33 10.45 6.05
N VAL A 903 64.56 10.28 4.97
CA VAL A 903 64.42 9.01 4.25
C VAL A 903 65.72 8.63 3.55
N LEU A 904 66.38 9.58 2.88
CA LEU A 904 67.68 9.36 2.26
C LEU A 904 68.76 8.99 3.31
N SER A 905 68.74 9.63 4.48
CA SER A 905 69.65 9.33 5.59
C SER A 905 69.43 7.91 6.16
N ASP A 906 68.18 7.48 6.30
CA ASP A 906 67.86 6.10 6.72
C ASP A 906 68.31 5.07 5.67
N ILE A 907 68.04 5.31 4.37
CA ILE A 907 68.52 4.46 3.28
C ILE A 907 70.05 4.37 3.31
N LEU A 908 70.75 5.50 3.42
CA LEU A 908 72.21 5.56 3.50
C LEU A 908 72.75 4.72 4.67
N ARG A 909 72.19 4.90 5.88
CA ARG A 909 72.58 4.12 7.07
C ARG A 909 72.37 2.62 6.85
N ARG A 910 71.23 2.21 6.28
CA ARG A 910 70.95 0.79 6.00
C ARG A 910 71.86 0.21 4.92
N CYS A 911 72.22 0.98 3.90
CA CYS A 911 73.18 0.55 2.87
C CYS A 911 74.63 0.45 3.38
N THR A 912 74.98 1.13 4.48
CA THR A 912 76.30 1.01 5.11
C THR A 912 76.42 -0.21 6.01
N LEU A 913 75.30 -0.73 6.54
CA LEU A 913 75.26 -1.92 7.37
C LEU A 913 75.22 -3.18 6.49
N THR A 914 76.12 -4.12 6.72
CA THR A 914 76.03 -5.47 6.11
C THR A 914 74.76 -6.15 6.61
N THR A 915 73.90 -6.61 5.69
CA THR A 915 72.57 -7.16 6.00
C THR A 915 72.63 -8.30 7.03
N PRO A 916 71.89 -8.26 8.14
CA PRO A 916 71.68 -9.43 8.98
C PRO A 916 70.65 -10.34 8.30
N GLY A 917 71.09 -11.44 7.69
CA GLY A 917 70.20 -12.39 7.02
C GLY A 917 70.86 -13.43 6.11
N MET A 918 72.18 -13.37 5.90
CA MET A 918 72.89 -14.38 5.11
C MET A 918 73.15 -15.66 5.93
N VAL A 919 72.09 -16.43 6.20
CA VAL A 919 72.19 -17.84 6.62
C VAL A 919 71.05 -18.65 5.99
N SER A 920 71.28 -19.27 4.83
CA SER A 920 71.23 -20.74 4.72
C SER A 920 71.63 -21.24 3.32
N ALA A 921 72.26 -22.42 3.35
CA ALA A 921 72.48 -23.41 2.30
C ALA A 921 73.71 -23.28 1.36
N LEU A 922 74.81 -23.87 1.86
CA LEU A 922 75.89 -24.60 1.19
C LEU A 922 77.04 -23.86 0.48
N HIS A 923 78.20 -23.98 1.14
CA HIS A 923 79.58 -24.03 0.65
C HIS A 923 80.42 -22.73 0.46
N SER A 924 81.32 -22.57 1.42
CA SER A 924 82.77 -22.31 1.26
C SER A 924 83.32 -20.90 1.57
N ARG A 925 83.84 -20.81 2.81
CA ARG A 925 85.09 -20.17 3.28
C ARG A 925 85.34 -18.66 3.05
N ARG A 926 85.41 -17.99 4.21
CA ARG A 926 86.24 -16.81 4.58
C ARG A 926 86.15 -15.60 3.66
N ASN A 927 85.26 -14.67 4.01
CA ASN A 927 85.61 -13.25 3.90
C ASN A 927 84.96 -12.44 5.03
N SER A 928 85.80 -11.82 5.84
CA SER A 928 85.44 -10.94 6.94
C SER A 928 84.66 -9.73 6.43
N GLY A 929 83.63 -9.31 7.18
CA GLY A 929 82.77 -8.17 6.85
C GLY A 929 83.57 -6.90 6.60
N LYS A 930 83.68 -6.51 5.32
CA LYS A 930 84.13 -5.18 4.93
C LYS A 930 82.91 -4.29 4.75
N LEU A 931 82.69 -3.40 5.71
CA LEU A 931 81.79 -2.25 5.59
C LEU A 931 82.05 -1.56 4.24
N MET A 932 81.01 -1.24 3.47
CA MET A 932 81.20 -0.48 2.24
C MET A 932 81.72 0.92 2.60
N SER A 933 82.85 1.31 2.00
CA SER A 933 83.45 2.63 2.24
C SER A 933 82.55 3.71 1.63
N LEU A 934 82.09 4.64 2.46
CA LEU A 934 81.25 5.77 2.03
C LEU A 934 81.95 6.71 1.05
N ASP A 935 83.28 6.64 0.98
CA ASP A 935 84.12 7.46 0.09
C ASP A 935 84.26 6.88 -1.32
N LYS A 936 83.64 5.73 -1.60
CA LYS A 936 83.66 5.08 -2.92
C LYS A 936 82.28 5.05 -3.55
N ALA A 937 82.22 5.21 -4.87
CA ALA A 937 80.98 5.00 -5.63
C ALA A 937 80.46 3.58 -5.38
N PRO A 938 79.15 3.38 -5.17
CA PRO A 938 78.04 4.32 -5.38
C PRO A 938 77.59 5.12 -4.13
N LEU A 939 78.07 4.78 -2.92
CA LEU A 939 77.56 5.36 -1.67
C LEU A 939 77.92 6.83 -1.47
N ARG A 940 79.04 7.29 -2.05
CA ARG A 940 79.42 8.71 -2.02
C ARG A 940 78.34 9.60 -2.66
N GLN A 941 77.75 9.15 -3.78
CA GLN A 941 76.68 9.89 -4.46
C GLN A 941 75.42 10.00 -3.60
N LEU A 942 75.06 8.94 -2.87
CA LEU A 942 73.93 8.94 -1.96
C LEU A 942 74.19 9.85 -0.75
N LEU A 943 75.41 9.84 -0.20
CA LEU A 943 75.83 10.72 0.89
C LEU A 943 75.75 12.20 0.48
N ASP A 944 76.33 12.56 -0.65
CA ASP A 944 76.32 13.94 -1.16
C ASP A 944 74.88 14.41 -1.46
N ALA A 945 74.02 13.54 -2.02
CA ALA A 945 72.61 13.83 -2.24
C ALA A 945 71.82 13.99 -0.94
N THR A 946 72.12 13.19 0.09
CA THR A 946 71.47 13.29 1.41
C THR A 946 71.84 14.61 2.09
N ILE A 947 73.11 15.00 2.03
CA ILE A 947 73.62 16.30 2.51
C ILE A 947 72.89 17.44 1.78
N GLY A 948 72.81 17.40 0.45
CA GLY A 948 72.09 18.38 -0.36
C GLY A 948 70.59 18.44 -0.04
N ALA A 949 69.95 17.30 0.21
CA ALA A 949 68.54 17.26 0.61
C ALA A 949 68.31 17.93 1.98
N TYR A 950 69.18 17.69 2.97
CA TYR A 950 69.10 18.39 4.26
C TYR A 950 69.23 19.90 4.10
N ILE A 951 70.15 20.38 3.26
CA ILE A 951 70.31 21.81 2.95
C ILE A 951 69.02 22.39 2.35
N ASN A 952 68.51 21.77 1.29
CA ASN A 952 67.31 22.22 0.58
C ASN A 952 66.05 22.21 1.46
N THR A 953 65.82 21.13 2.22
CA THR A 953 64.70 21.03 3.17
C THR A 953 64.82 22.07 4.29
N THR A 954 66.04 22.38 4.75
CA THR A 954 66.27 23.42 5.76
C THR A 954 65.84 24.79 5.25
N HIS A 955 66.29 25.19 4.05
CA HIS A 955 65.89 26.45 3.43
C HIS A 955 64.36 26.52 3.20
N SER A 956 63.74 25.43 2.75
CA SER A 956 62.30 25.34 2.55
C SER A 956 61.49 25.43 3.86
N ARG A 957 61.90 24.74 4.93
CA ARG A 957 61.24 24.86 6.25
C ARG A 957 61.42 26.26 6.83
N LEU A 958 62.58 26.89 6.61
CA LEU A 958 62.89 28.23 7.12
C LEU A 958 62.13 29.37 6.46
N THR A 959 61.53 29.23 5.27
CA THR A 959 60.74 30.32 4.66
C THR A 959 59.49 30.62 5.49
N HIS A 960 58.71 29.59 5.86
CA HIS A 960 57.42 29.73 6.56
C HIS A 960 57.41 29.27 8.03
N ILE A 961 58.56 28.99 8.65
CA ILE A 961 58.62 28.52 10.05
C ILE A 961 58.00 29.51 11.05
N SER A 962 57.21 28.98 11.99
CA SER A 962 56.62 29.70 13.11
C SER A 962 57.29 29.35 14.44
N PRO A 963 57.19 30.19 15.50
CA PRO A 963 57.86 29.97 16.78
C PRO A 963 57.55 28.64 17.47
N ARG A 964 56.39 28.03 17.18
CA ARG A 964 55.95 26.75 17.75
C ARG A 964 56.79 25.56 17.25
N HIS A 965 57.39 25.69 16.06
CA HIS A 965 58.16 24.62 15.41
C HIS A 965 59.68 24.77 15.59
N TYR A 966 60.14 25.70 16.45
CA TYR A 966 61.57 25.96 16.63
C TYR A 966 62.29 24.77 17.27
N SER A 967 61.69 24.10 18.25
CA SER A 967 62.27 22.90 18.89
C SER A 967 62.47 21.76 17.88
N GLU A 968 61.42 21.43 17.12
CA GLU A 968 61.44 20.39 16.09
C GLU A 968 62.47 20.69 14.98
N PHE A 969 62.57 21.95 14.56
CA PHE A 969 63.56 22.37 13.56
C PHE A 969 65.01 22.24 14.08
N ILE A 970 65.24 22.57 15.35
CA ILE A 970 66.54 22.42 16.00
C ILE A 970 66.92 20.94 16.18
N GLU A 971 65.95 20.05 16.37
CA GLU A 971 66.16 18.59 16.32
C GLU A 971 66.47 18.10 14.90
N PHE A 972 65.75 18.60 13.89
CA PHE A 972 66.01 18.29 12.48
C PHE A 972 67.44 18.66 12.04
N LEU A 973 67.94 19.84 12.44
CA LEU A 973 69.33 20.24 12.22
C LEU A 973 70.33 19.34 12.97
N GLY A 974 69.94 18.80 14.12
CA GLY A 974 70.73 17.79 14.84
C GLY A 974 70.92 16.52 14.02
N LYS A 975 69.84 16.02 13.41
CA LYS A 975 69.88 14.86 12.49
C LYS A 975 70.66 15.16 11.21
N ALA A 976 70.58 16.40 10.70
CA ALA A 976 71.41 16.85 9.60
C ALA A 976 72.89 16.80 9.97
N ARG A 977 73.28 17.32 11.14
CA ARG A 977 74.67 17.28 11.65
C ARG A 977 75.22 15.85 11.69
N GLU A 978 74.46 14.90 12.25
CA GLU A 978 74.86 13.50 12.28
C GLU A 978 75.16 12.93 10.89
N THR A 979 74.36 13.31 9.89
CA THR A 979 74.54 12.85 8.50
C THR A 979 75.75 13.50 7.85
N PHE A 980 75.98 14.81 8.07
CA PHE A 980 77.19 15.49 7.58
C PHE A 980 78.45 14.84 8.14
N MET A 981 78.47 14.49 9.43
CA MET A 981 79.62 13.83 10.08
C MET A 981 79.98 12.46 9.49
N MET A 982 79.11 11.86 8.64
CA MET A 982 79.43 10.63 7.91
C MET A 982 80.39 10.87 6.72
N ALA A 983 80.59 12.12 6.28
CA ALA A 983 81.57 12.50 5.25
C ALA A 983 82.91 12.93 5.88
N HIS A 984 84.04 12.61 5.22
CA HIS A 984 85.38 12.92 5.71
C HIS A 984 85.63 14.44 5.96
N ASP A 985 84.98 15.30 5.17
CA ASP A 985 85.02 16.76 5.25
C ASP A 985 83.74 17.40 5.82
N GLY A 986 82.83 16.57 6.34
CA GLY A 986 81.48 16.98 6.73
C GLY A 986 81.39 17.99 7.86
N HIS A 987 82.34 17.98 8.81
CA HIS A 987 82.39 18.98 9.89
C HIS A 987 82.60 20.39 9.34
N ILE A 988 83.43 20.54 8.30
CA ILE A 988 83.71 21.83 7.67
C ILE A 988 82.49 22.30 6.87
N GLN A 989 81.88 21.40 6.09
CA GLN A 989 80.68 21.70 5.32
C GLN A 989 79.49 22.11 6.21
N PHE A 990 79.29 21.44 7.35
CA PHE A 990 78.20 21.77 8.28
C PHE A 990 78.40 23.13 8.95
N THR A 991 79.62 23.48 9.37
CA THR A 991 79.93 24.81 9.93
C THR A 991 79.66 25.92 8.91
N GLN A 992 80.11 25.75 7.66
CA GLN A 992 79.83 26.70 6.58
C GLN A 992 78.33 26.84 6.29
N PHE A 993 77.58 25.72 6.31
CA PHE A 993 76.14 25.72 6.12
C PHE A 993 75.41 26.49 7.24
N ILE A 994 75.76 26.26 8.51
CA ILE A 994 75.18 26.96 9.65
C ILE A 994 75.47 28.46 9.59
N ASP A 995 76.68 28.86 9.20
CA ASP A 995 77.03 30.28 9.07
C ASP A 995 76.28 30.96 7.92
N ASN A 996 76.07 30.24 6.82
CA ASN A 996 75.24 30.71 5.70
C ASN A 996 73.77 30.90 6.13
N LEU A 997 73.19 29.95 6.88
CA LEU A 997 71.82 30.09 7.42
C LEU A 997 71.68 31.32 8.33
N LYS A 998 72.68 31.58 9.20
CA LYS A 998 72.73 32.79 10.05
C LYS A 998 72.76 34.05 9.20
N GLN A 999 73.41 34.03 8.04
CA GLN A 999 73.55 35.18 7.16
C GLN A 999 72.29 35.48 6.33
N ILE A 1000 71.63 34.46 5.78
CA ILE A 1000 70.46 34.61 4.93
C ILE A 1000 69.19 34.94 5.75
N TYR A 1001 69.01 34.33 6.93
CA TYR A 1001 67.78 34.46 7.73
C TYR A 1001 67.94 35.34 8.99
N LYS A 1002 68.78 36.37 8.94
CA LYS A 1002 69.06 37.32 10.06
C LYS A 1002 67.80 37.93 10.70
N GLY A 1003 66.70 38.03 9.96
CA GLY A 1003 65.40 38.53 10.45
C GLY A 1003 64.74 37.65 11.51
N LYS A 1004 65.08 36.35 11.60
CA LYS A 1004 64.48 35.39 12.56
C LYS A 1004 65.31 35.27 13.84
N LYS A 1005 65.48 36.38 14.58
CA LYS A 1005 66.40 36.53 15.73
C LYS A 1005 66.31 35.43 16.80
N LYS A 1006 65.09 35.08 17.26
CA LYS A 1006 64.88 34.08 18.32
C LYS A 1006 65.29 32.66 17.88
N LEU A 1007 65.05 32.29 16.63
CA LEU A 1007 65.47 30.98 16.09
C LEU A 1007 66.99 30.92 15.89
N MET A 1008 67.60 31.99 15.38
CA MET A 1008 69.06 32.04 15.15
C MET A 1008 69.86 32.03 16.45
N MET A 1009 69.29 32.55 17.55
CA MET A 1009 69.86 32.40 18.90
C MET A 1009 69.92 30.93 19.32
N LEU A 1010 68.82 30.17 19.15
CA LEU A 1010 68.78 28.73 19.45
C LEU A 1010 69.72 27.91 18.56
N VAL A 1011 69.84 28.25 17.27
CA VAL A 1011 70.81 27.61 16.36
C VAL A 1011 72.25 27.87 16.83
N ARG A 1012 72.56 29.10 17.27
CA ARG A 1012 73.89 29.46 17.80
C ARG A 1012 74.20 28.75 19.10
N GLU A 1013 73.23 28.63 20.01
CA GLU A 1013 73.41 27.94 21.29
C GLU A 1013 73.69 26.45 21.11
N ARG A 1014 73.05 25.79 20.13
CA ARG A 1014 73.18 24.34 19.92
C ARG A 1014 74.29 23.92 18.95
N PHE A 1015 74.62 24.73 17.96
CA PHE A 1015 75.52 24.36 16.85
C PHE A 1015 76.58 25.41 16.50
N GLY A 1016 76.60 26.55 17.19
CA GLY A 1016 77.46 27.70 16.88
C GLY A 1016 78.77 27.75 17.64
#